data_AF-A0A0S8JTQ6-F1
#
_entry.id   AF-A0A0S8JTQ6-F1
#
_cell.length_a   1.000
_cell.length_b   1.000
_cell.length_c   1.000
_cell.angle_alpha   90.00
_cell.angle_beta   90.00
_cell.angle_gamma   90.00
#
_symmetry.space_group_name_H-M   'P 1'
#
loop_
_entity.id
_entity.type
_entity.pdbx_description
1 polymer ?
#
loop_
_entity_poly.entity_id
_entity_poly.type
_entity_poly.pdbx_seq_one_letter_code
_entity_poly.pdbx_strand_id
1 'polypeptide(L)'
;MLRINQFNVFHIRNTAEMKFKYVLLLMVWVMASIFCGCDQRKRKKVADPGEMISIKTLGLAYLEENLLEEAEAEFLKLVDLDPTEVLGYANLGVVYLRMGKYQEAEEWLQKAIKMDPKDPDIRLILAKVYEMSNNTGRSIHELEQAIRFSPGHVKSLYQLTELYASSTDDESLKNRHEYTDALVLSAPGNIVPRLNLIEILIREGQSGKAIEQLEELHQLFPEFPREAIEYYDNTMAALQVQDIDKAAVSFMIFHNYLKVTTPYQAGIMDLKGPGGSLIGFPVITFDQQQGPARIMDWKTALEAIKFTDITSSAGLDILDTGPGKVHVTACDYNVDGNTDLYIGGIDRQSGSYRHYLLTNELGKFRDVTLEAGILHQGMEYSAKFGDYNNDGFPDLYILKEGLNILYRNTGEGTFVDVTMIAKVGDGSTGNMSLFFDFDHDGDLDLFIATADSNLLYRNNADDTFLEQGVQSNLSGGIVNSTDAAFGDFDEDGDIDLFVVNSDGPNTLNANQRLGIFRDITGQSGLQTGDGSSAVTAGDYNNDGFLDLFVSSTEAGHCKLYRNLGDGSFESDIESQELIQSLQDIRVCDASFLDFDNDGFLDLLVVGEPAIRSGNGVFLYHNDGTGKFYIVLDILPGDLTSGRQIQTMDYNDDGDMDLVIAGMDGSVRLLRNDGGNNNHYVKMKLVGLRTGSAKNNYYGIGAKVEIRAGNLYQSKVVTEPGIHFGLGPRSKADVIRILWTNGVPQNIFYPGTDQDLVEEQILKGSCPFLYTWNGEEYVFLKDIMWRSALGMPLGIMGEATEYASPDASVDYIKIPGELLKPKNGKYSVQVTGELWETIYFDKVALVVLDHHDSVEVFVDERLTPPPVPGYKVYQVSQKHIPVSASGMNGVDLLPLIAEKDDRYVSNFKPGRYQGLTEMTELILNLGEMDHSKELILFLNGWIFP
;
A
#
# COMPACT_ATOMS: atom_id res chain seq x y z
N MET A 1 21.04 4.29 -49.07
CA MET A 1 21.31 3.70 -50.41
C MET A 1 22.36 2.60 -50.26
N LEU A 2 21.96 1.34 -50.50
CA LEU A 2 22.66 0.15 -51.07
C LEU A 2 24.22 0.14 -51.05
N ARG A 3 24.99 -0.94 -50.81
CA ARG A 3 24.85 -2.41 -50.64
C ARG A 3 26.30 -2.96 -50.46
N ILE A 4 26.64 -3.82 -49.48
CA ILE A 4 26.70 -5.31 -49.48
C ILE A 4 28.06 -5.98 -49.85
N ASN A 5 28.55 -6.83 -48.91
CA ASN A 5 29.25 -8.16 -48.98
C ASN A 5 30.66 -8.31 -49.63
N GLN A 6 31.55 -9.29 -49.32
CA GLN A 6 31.42 -10.67 -48.78
C GLN A 6 32.79 -11.29 -48.35
N PHE A 7 32.76 -12.11 -47.28
CA PHE A 7 33.45 -13.36 -46.87
C PHE A 7 34.57 -14.13 -47.68
N ASN A 8 35.58 -14.61 -46.91
CA ASN A 8 36.13 -15.99 -46.70
C ASN A 8 37.20 -16.76 -47.54
N VAL A 9 38.08 -17.47 -46.78
CA VAL A 9 38.57 -18.91 -46.86
C VAL A 9 39.98 -19.29 -47.43
N PHE A 10 40.84 -19.75 -46.48
CA PHE A 10 41.73 -20.95 -46.34
C PHE A 10 42.91 -21.43 -47.26
N HIS A 11 44.03 -21.74 -46.55
CA HIS A 11 45.00 -22.90 -46.62
C HIS A 11 45.99 -23.07 -47.81
N ILE A 12 47.23 -23.63 -47.73
CA ILE A 12 47.87 -24.65 -46.83
C ILE A 12 49.44 -24.68 -47.02
N ARG A 13 50.17 -25.08 -45.95
CA ARG A 13 51.50 -25.77 -45.82
C ARG A 13 52.81 -25.20 -46.45
N ASN A 14 53.87 -25.15 -45.62
CA ASN A 14 55.02 -26.04 -45.86
C ASN A 14 55.85 -26.40 -44.63
N THR A 15 56.27 -27.66 -44.60
CA THR A 15 56.84 -28.44 -43.50
C THR A 15 58.36 -28.50 -43.61
N ALA A 16 59.09 -27.78 -42.76
CA ALA A 16 60.53 -27.94 -42.56
C ALA A 16 61.01 -27.58 -41.13
N GLU A 17 60.23 -26.81 -40.36
CA GLU A 17 60.56 -26.44 -38.96
C GLU A 17 60.31 -27.53 -37.91
N MET A 18 59.63 -28.63 -38.27
CA MET A 18 59.10 -29.56 -37.27
C MET A 18 60.17 -30.43 -36.60
N LYS A 19 61.31 -30.73 -37.24
CA LYS A 19 62.28 -31.69 -36.67
C LYS A 19 63.28 -31.08 -35.67
N PHE A 20 63.42 -29.76 -35.62
CA PHE A 20 64.30 -29.08 -34.65
C PHE A 20 63.56 -28.71 -33.35
N LYS A 21 62.23 -28.51 -33.41
CA LYS A 21 61.39 -28.20 -32.24
C LYS A 21 61.20 -29.40 -31.30
N TYR A 22 61.17 -30.65 -31.81
CA TYR A 22 60.97 -31.84 -30.97
C TYR A 22 62.16 -32.17 -30.04
N VAL A 23 63.40 -31.89 -30.46
CA VAL A 23 64.59 -32.16 -29.62
C VAL A 23 64.72 -31.11 -28.51
N LEU A 24 64.34 -29.86 -28.78
CA LEU A 24 64.30 -28.80 -27.78
C LEU A 24 63.13 -29.00 -26.79
N LEU A 25 61.97 -29.46 -27.27
CA LEU A 25 60.82 -29.79 -26.41
C LEU A 25 61.10 -30.96 -25.46
N LEU A 26 61.86 -31.98 -25.88
CA LEU A 26 62.20 -33.10 -25.01
C LEU A 26 63.17 -32.70 -23.89
N MET A 27 64.12 -31.78 -24.15
CA MET A 27 65.03 -31.24 -23.12
C MET A 27 64.32 -30.29 -22.14
N VAL A 28 63.33 -29.51 -22.61
CA VAL A 28 62.50 -28.69 -21.72
C VAL A 28 61.57 -29.56 -20.87
N TRP A 29 61.06 -30.68 -21.39
CA TRP A 29 60.21 -31.61 -20.63
C TRP A 29 60.97 -32.39 -19.54
N VAL A 30 62.24 -32.74 -19.79
CA VAL A 30 63.10 -33.40 -18.80
C VAL A 30 63.60 -32.43 -17.71
N MET A 31 63.75 -31.13 -18.01
CA MET A 31 64.02 -30.13 -16.96
C MET A 31 62.75 -29.69 -16.20
N ALA A 32 61.56 -29.78 -16.80
CA ALA A 32 60.29 -29.52 -16.11
C ALA A 32 59.87 -30.65 -15.16
N SER A 33 60.44 -31.86 -15.29
CA SER A 33 60.13 -33.01 -14.43
C SER A 33 61.02 -33.15 -13.20
N ILE A 34 61.98 -32.24 -12.97
CA ILE A 34 62.86 -32.22 -11.78
C ILE A 34 62.46 -31.12 -10.76
N PHE A 35 61.47 -30.28 -11.09
CA PHE A 35 60.82 -29.34 -10.16
C PHE A 35 59.41 -29.77 -9.71
N CYS A 36 59.06 -31.06 -9.88
CA CYS A 36 57.90 -31.66 -9.25
C CYS A 36 58.21 -32.02 -7.78
N GLY A 37 58.50 -31.00 -6.97
CA GLY A 37 58.26 -31.06 -5.54
C GLY A 37 56.75 -30.90 -5.35
N CYS A 38 56.12 -31.85 -4.66
CA CYS A 38 54.70 -31.85 -4.36
C CYS A 38 54.28 -30.55 -3.66
N ASP A 39 53.73 -29.60 -4.41
CA ASP A 39 52.84 -28.58 -3.86
C ASP A 39 51.42 -29.07 -4.14
N GLN A 40 50.86 -29.83 -3.19
CA GLN A 40 49.43 -30.04 -3.10
C GLN A 40 48.77 -28.70 -2.78
N ARG A 41 48.68 -27.81 -3.79
CA ARG A 41 47.64 -26.80 -3.78
C ARG A 41 46.34 -27.55 -3.87
N LYS A 42 45.70 -27.76 -2.71
CA LYS A 42 44.29 -28.11 -2.59
C LYS A 42 43.56 -27.28 -3.65
N ARG A 43 43.06 -27.92 -4.72
CA ARG A 43 41.97 -27.34 -5.49
C ARG A 43 40.88 -27.08 -4.47
N LYS A 44 40.61 -25.82 -4.11
CA LYS A 44 39.42 -25.46 -3.34
C LYS A 44 38.25 -26.14 -4.05
N LYS A 45 37.54 -27.00 -3.32
CA LYS A 45 36.28 -27.60 -3.76
C LYS A 45 35.44 -26.41 -4.25
N VAL A 46 34.96 -26.44 -5.49
CA VAL A 46 33.90 -25.50 -5.88
C VAL A 46 32.76 -25.82 -4.91
N ALA A 47 32.39 -24.84 -4.08
CA ALA A 47 31.36 -25.02 -3.07
C ALA A 47 30.04 -25.37 -3.77
N ASP A 48 29.29 -26.28 -3.16
CA ASP A 48 27.98 -26.66 -3.63
C ASP A 48 27.03 -25.45 -3.47
N PRO A 49 26.31 -25.00 -4.52
CA PRO A 49 25.42 -23.85 -4.43
C PRO A 49 24.41 -23.96 -3.27
N GLY A 50 23.82 -25.14 -3.06
CA GLY A 50 22.88 -25.36 -1.94
C GLY A 50 23.54 -25.22 -0.57
N GLU A 51 24.77 -25.73 -0.39
CA GLU A 51 25.55 -25.56 0.85
C GLU A 51 25.86 -24.08 1.13
N MET A 52 26.14 -23.27 0.11
CA MET A 52 26.40 -21.84 0.28
C MET A 52 25.15 -21.06 0.70
N ILE A 53 24.01 -21.34 0.09
CA ILE A 53 22.75 -20.68 0.44
C ILE A 53 22.34 -21.08 1.84
N SER A 54 22.43 -22.38 2.17
CA SER A 54 22.14 -22.87 3.51
C SER A 54 22.98 -22.17 4.60
N ILE A 55 24.29 -21.98 4.37
CA ILE A 55 25.17 -21.25 5.31
C ILE A 55 24.76 -19.78 5.40
N LYS A 56 24.42 -19.13 4.28
CA LYS A 56 23.93 -17.75 4.24
C LYS A 56 22.64 -17.59 5.05
N THR A 57 21.61 -18.37 4.72
CA THR A 57 20.29 -18.35 5.38
C THR A 57 20.44 -18.58 6.88
N LEU A 58 21.22 -19.58 7.28
CA LEU A 58 21.43 -19.89 8.69
C LEU A 58 22.17 -18.76 9.44
N GLY A 59 23.18 -18.14 8.81
CA GLY A 59 23.89 -17.00 9.38
C GLY A 59 22.99 -15.78 9.60
N LEU A 60 22.04 -15.53 8.69
CA LEU A 60 21.04 -14.46 8.82
C LEU A 60 20.04 -14.78 9.94
N ALA A 61 19.46 -15.98 9.95
CA ALA A 61 18.54 -16.41 11.00
C ALA A 61 19.17 -16.32 12.41
N TYR A 62 20.44 -16.72 12.56
CA TYR A 62 21.16 -16.54 13.83
C TYR A 62 21.41 -15.07 14.18
N LEU A 63 21.72 -14.23 13.19
CA LEU A 63 21.92 -12.81 13.42
C LEU A 63 20.61 -12.12 13.86
N GLU A 64 19.47 -12.55 13.33
CA GLU A 64 18.13 -12.09 13.70
C GLU A 64 17.72 -12.56 15.10
N GLU A 65 17.99 -13.82 15.46
CA GLU A 65 17.83 -14.33 16.82
C GLU A 65 18.88 -13.77 17.81
N ASN A 66 19.77 -12.88 17.35
CA ASN A 66 20.86 -12.27 18.10
C ASN A 66 21.85 -13.29 18.72
N LEU A 67 22.01 -14.43 18.06
CA LEU A 67 23.00 -15.46 18.32
C LEU A 67 24.31 -15.10 17.59
N LEU A 68 25.01 -14.10 18.12
CA LEU A 68 26.12 -13.42 17.42
C LEU A 68 27.33 -14.31 17.17
N GLU A 69 27.65 -15.23 18.08
CA GLU A 69 28.75 -16.17 17.94
C GLU A 69 28.46 -17.23 16.86
N GLU A 70 27.24 -17.74 16.80
CA GLU A 70 26.77 -18.66 15.78
C GLU A 70 26.74 -17.98 14.40
N ALA A 71 26.23 -16.74 14.34
CA ALA A 71 26.24 -15.92 13.13
C ALA A 71 27.67 -15.64 12.64
N GLU A 72 28.60 -15.26 13.54
CA GLU A 72 30.03 -15.07 13.22
C GLU A 72 30.61 -16.33 12.57
N ALA A 73 30.32 -17.50 13.16
CA ALA A 73 30.84 -18.78 12.67
C ALA A 73 30.33 -19.10 11.26
N GLU A 74 29.07 -18.86 10.96
CA GLU A 74 28.51 -19.09 9.62
C GLU A 74 29.04 -18.08 8.59
N PHE A 75 29.11 -16.79 8.91
CA PHE A 75 29.65 -15.80 7.95
C PHE A 75 31.16 -15.95 7.71
N LEU A 76 31.94 -16.40 8.69
CA LEU A 76 33.35 -16.77 8.48
C LEU A 76 33.49 -17.96 7.52
N LYS A 77 32.63 -18.99 7.65
CA LYS A 77 32.59 -20.11 6.69
C LYS A 77 32.22 -19.60 5.30
N LEU A 78 31.25 -18.69 5.19
CA LEU A 78 30.82 -18.11 3.92
C LEU A 78 31.99 -17.41 3.20
N VAL A 79 32.70 -16.52 3.89
CA VAL A 79 33.87 -15.82 3.34
C VAL A 79 35.02 -16.77 2.96
N ASP A 80 35.20 -17.87 3.71
CA ASP A 80 36.20 -18.89 3.40
C ASP A 80 35.85 -19.72 2.16
N LEU A 81 34.56 -20.05 2.00
CA LEU A 81 34.02 -20.81 0.88
C LEU A 81 33.98 -19.98 -0.40
N ASP A 82 33.42 -18.77 -0.33
CA ASP A 82 33.37 -17.80 -1.43
C ASP A 82 33.95 -16.43 -1.01
N PRO A 83 35.25 -16.20 -1.26
CA PRO A 83 35.86 -14.91 -0.97
C PRO A 83 35.34 -13.75 -1.83
N THR A 84 34.49 -14.00 -2.83
CA THR A 84 33.87 -12.97 -3.68
C THR A 84 32.48 -12.56 -3.19
N GLU A 85 31.92 -13.28 -2.21
CA GLU A 85 30.60 -12.99 -1.65
C GLU A 85 30.67 -11.78 -0.70
N VAL A 86 30.17 -10.63 -1.14
CA VAL A 86 30.22 -9.35 -0.40
C VAL A 86 29.40 -9.43 0.89
N LEU A 87 28.29 -10.19 0.88
CA LEU A 87 27.37 -10.34 2.01
C LEU A 87 28.08 -10.84 3.27
N GLY A 88 28.95 -11.83 3.13
CA GLY A 88 29.71 -12.37 4.26
C GLY A 88 30.57 -11.30 4.93
N TYR A 89 31.21 -10.41 4.16
CA TYR A 89 32.03 -9.32 4.72
C TYR A 89 31.17 -8.22 5.35
N ALA A 90 30.05 -7.84 4.70
CA ALA A 90 29.16 -6.81 5.20
C ALA A 90 28.50 -7.25 6.53
N ASN A 91 27.97 -8.48 6.59
CA ASN A 91 27.32 -9.01 7.79
C ASN A 91 28.31 -9.35 8.91
N LEU A 92 29.56 -9.72 8.62
CA LEU A 92 30.61 -9.72 9.65
C LEU A 92 30.82 -8.33 10.23
N GLY A 93 30.80 -7.28 9.39
CA GLY A 93 30.81 -5.88 9.84
C GLY A 93 29.69 -5.58 10.84
N VAL A 94 28.47 -6.02 10.56
CA VAL A 94 27.30 -5.89 11.44
C VAL A 94 27.46 -6.68 12.74
N VAL A 95 27.91 -7.95 12.66
CA VAL A 95 28.18 -8.79 13.83
C VAL A 95 29.19 -8.11 14.76
N TYR A 96 30.32 -7.63 14.22
CA TYR A 96 31.34 -6.94 15.03
C TYR A 96 30.87 -5.59 15.56
N LEU A 97 30.04 -4.85 14.80
CA LEU A 97 29.38 -3.64 15.26
C LEU A 97 28.48 -3.93 16.47
N ARG A 98 27.63 -4.98 16.41
CA ARG A 98 26.77 -5.42 17.53
C ARG A 98 27.57 -5.92 18.73
N MET A 99 28.74 -6.53 18.51
CA MET A 99 29.69 -6.90 19.58
C MET A 99 30.44 -5.71 20.19
N GLY A 100 30.29 -4.48 19.67
CA GLY A 100 31.02 -3.29 20.12
C GLY A 100 32.50 -3.26 19.69
N LYS A 101 32.88 -4.09 18.70
CA LYS A 101 34.24 -4.22 18.15
C LYS A 101 34.38 -3.35 16.89
N TYR A 102 34.40 -2.03 17.08
CA TYR A 102 34.29 -1.06 15.98
C TYR A 102 35.46 -1.08 14.99
N GLN A 103 36.68 -1.40 15.45
CA GLN A 103 37.84 -1.44 14.57
C GLN A 103 37.76 -2.65 13.63
N GLU A 104 37.38 -3.81 14.17
CA GLU A 104 37.14 -5.02 13.38
C GLU A 104 35.97 -4.82 12.41
N ALA A 105 34.89 -4.18 12.85
CA ALA A 105 33.76 -3.81 11.99
C ALA A 105 34.22 -2.92 10.80
N GLU A 106 34.99 -1.87 11.07
CA GLU A 106 35.57 -1.00 10.03
C GLU A 106 36.43 -1.81 9.04
N GLU A 107 37.28 -2.72 9.50
CA GLU A 107 38.14 -3.54 8.65
C GLU A 107 37.33 -4.47 7.72
N TRP A 108 36.25 -5.07 8.21
CA TRP A 108 35.37 -5.92 7.40
C TRP A 108 34.55 -5.11 6.40
N LEU A 109 33.97 -4.00 6.82
CA LEU A 109 33.19 -3.12 5.93
C LEU A 109 34.05 -2.47 4.85
N GLN A 110 35.30 -2.06 5.15
CA GLN A 110 36.22 -1.56 4.13
C GLN A 110 36.58 -2.62 3.09
N LYS A 111 36.65 -3.90 3.46
CA LYS A 111 36.80 -5.00 2.48
C LYS A 111 35.56 -5.10 1.61
N ALA A 112 34.37 -5.04 2.20
CA ALA A 112 33.10 -5.06 1.48
C ALA A 112 32.98 -3.88 0.49
N ILE A 113 33.22 -2.63 0.92
CA ILE A 113 33.21 -1.42 0.06
C ILE A 113 34.24 -1.50 -1.06
N LYS A 114 35.38 -2.14 -0.83
CA LYS A 114 36.39 -2.32 -1.87
C LYS A 114 35.90 -3.26 -2.98
N MET A 115 35.04 -4.21 -2.63
CA MET A 115 34.43 -5.15 -3.56
C MET A 115 33.22 -4.53 -4.26
N ASP A 116 32.35 -3.85 -3.50
CA ASP A 116 31.26 -3.06 -4.02
C ASP A 116 31.27 -1.61 -3.49
N PRO A 117 31.86 -0.67 -4.23
CA PRO A 117 31.98 0.71 -3.78
C PRO A 117 30.70 1.54 -3.95
N LYS A 118 29.67 1.02 -4.64
CA LYS A 118 28.46 1.79 -4.97
C LYS A 118 27.29 1.48 -4.04
N ASP A 119 27.37 0.37 -3.33
CA ASP A 119 26.35 -0.05 -2.38
C ASP A 119 26.16 1.00 -1.26
N PRO A 120 24.94 1.56 -1.11
CA PRO A 120 24.65 2.58 -0.12
C PRO A 120 24.50 2.01 1.30
N ASP A 121 24.09 0.75 1.46
CA ASP A 121 23.88 0.10 2.76
C ASP A 121 25.21 -0.23 3.45
N ILE A 122 26.20 -0.74 2.72
CA ILE A 122 27.54 -0.98 3.30
C ILE A 122 28.15 0.35 3.78
N ARG A 123 27.95 1.44 3.03
CA ARG A 123 28.39 2.78 3.41
C ARG A 123 27.64 3.32 4.60
N LEU A 124 26.32 3.09 4.68
CA LEU A 124 25.50 3.43 5.84
C LEU A 124 25.98 2.70 7.09
N ILE A 125 26.26 1.40 7.01
CA ILE A 125 26.78 0.61 8.15
C ILE A 125 28.15 1.15 8.57
N LEU A 126 29.04 1.49 7.63
CA LEU A 126 30.33 2.10 7.95
C LEU A 126 30.16 3.50 8.57
N ALA A 127 29.22 4.31 8.06
CA ALA A 127 28.88 5.59 8.65
C ALA A 127 28.38 5.44 10.09
N LYS A 128 27.63 4.36 10.38
CA LYS A 128 27.20 4.01 11.74
C LYS A 128 28.37 3.63 12.63
N VAL A 129 29.34 2.84 12.15
CA VAL A 129 30.59 2.55 12.88
C VAL A 129 31.33 3.85 13.24
N TYR A 130 31.40 4.81 12.31
CA TYR A 130 32.00 6.12 12.57
C TYR A 130 31.21 6.97 13.55
N GLU A 131 29.88 6.94 13.49
CA GLU A 131 29.02 7.62 14.47
C GLU A 131 29.24 7.04 15.88
N MET A 132 29.20 5.71 16.03
CA MET A 132 29.39 5.01 17.31
C MET A 132 30.82 5.19 17.88
N SER A 133 31.79 5.52 17.03
CA SER A 133 33.16 5.88 17.42
C SER A 133 33.41 7.39 17.53
N ASN A 134 32.34 8.21 17.55
CA ASN A 134 32.37 9.68 17.67
C ASN A 134 33.17 10.40 16.56
N ASN A 135 33.11 9.90 15.33
CA ASN A 135 33.75 10.47 14.14
C ASN A 135 32.73 10.98 13.13
N THR A 136 31.99 12.04 13.50
CA THR A 136 30.91 12.63 12.71
C THR A 136 31.34 13.04 11.30
N GLY A 137 32.54 13.60 11.14
CA GLY A 137 33.03 14.05 9.83
C GLY A 137 33.21 12.90 8.83
N ARG A 138 33.71 11.73 9.28
CA ARG A 138 33.78 10.53 8.42
C ARG A 138 32.42 9.91 8.19
N SER A 139 31.52 9.95 9.18
CA SER A 139 30.14 9.50 9.02
C SER A 139 29.42 10.26 7.91
N ILE A 140 29.44 11.61 7.97
CA ILE A 140 28.87 12.47 6.91
C ILE A 140 29.51 12.15 5.55
N HIS A 141 30.83 12.00 5.47
CA HIS A 141 31.51 11.70 4.22
C HIS A 141 31.02 10.40 3.57
N GLU A 142 30.87 9.32 4.34
CA GLU A 142 30.39 8.04 3.80
C GLU A 142 28.92 8.12 3.38
N LEU A 143 28.08 8.84 4.12
CA LEU A 143 26.67 9.07 3.77
C LEU A 143 26.53 9.91 2.50
N GLU A 144 27.31 10.97 2.33
CA GLU A 144 27.36 11.76 1.09
C GLU A 144 27.82 10.91 -0.10
N GLN A 145 28.78 9.98 0.11
CA GLN A 145 29.13 9.03 -0.95
C GLN A 145 27.98 8.06 -1.25
N ALA A 146 27.25 7.59 -0.23
CA ALA A 146 26.08 6.72 -0.43
C ALA A 146 25.02 7.43 -1.29
N ILE A 147 24.62 8.65 -0.92
CA ILE A 147 23.64 9.45 -1.67
C ILE A 147 24.14 9.82 -3.08
N ARG A 148 25.45 10.00 -3.26
CA ARG A 148 26.01 10.23 -4.60
C ARG A 148 25.78 9.04 -5.54
N PHE A 149 25.82 7.81 -5.03
CA PHE A 149 25.57 6.61 -5.83
C PHE A 149 24.09 6.23 -5.90
N SER A 150 23.36 6.45 -4.81
CA SER A 150 21.91 6.21 -4.70
C SER A 150 21.21 7.43 -4.09
N PRO A 151 20.82 8.43 -4.91
CA PRO A 151 20.25 9.69 -4.43
C PRO A 151 18.97 9.57 -3.60
N GLY A 152 18.19 8.52 -3.82
CA GLY A 152 16.95 8.23 -3.09
C GLY A 152 17.11 7.27 -1.92
N HIS A 153 18.34 7.00 -1.45
CA HIS A 153 18.55 6.07 -0.34
C HIS A 153 18.05 6.67 0.99
N VAL A 154 16.81 6.32 1.33
CA VAL A 154 16.02 6.84 2.46
C VAL A 154 16.81 6.87 3.77
N LYS A 155 17.39 5.74 4.19
CA LYS A 155 18.13 5.62 5.45
C LYS A 155 19.35 6.55 5.53
N SER A 156 20.06 6.73 4.40
CA SER A 156 21.22 7.63 4.34
C SER A 156 20.81 9.10 4.33
N LEU A 157 19.72 9.45 3.62
CA LEU A 157 19.17 10.81 3.61
C LEU A 157 18.73 11.18 5.04
N TYR A 158 17.98 10.32 5.70
CA TYR A 158 17.53 10.53 7.06
C TYR A 158 18.69 10.73 8.04
N GLN A 159 19.71 9.86 8.00
CA GLN A 159 20.88 10.02 8.87
C GLN A 159 21.63 11.34 8.61
N LEU A 160 21.72 11.82 7.36
CA LEU A 160 22.27 13.15 7.06
C LEU A 160 21.42 14.26 7.66
N THR A 161 20.09 14.20 7.54
CA THR A 161 19.20 15.23 8.11
C THR A 161 19.36 15.35 9.64
N GLU A 162 19.50 14.23 10.35
CA GLU A 162 19.73 14.20 11.80
C GLU A 162 21.10 14.78 12.18
N LEU A 163 22.16 14.44 11.45
CA LEU A 163 23.49 14.97 11.70
C LEU A 163 23.55 16.49 11.49
N TYR A 164 22.93 17.02 10.43
CA TYR A 164 22.87 18.46 10.20
C TYR A 164 21.90 19.20 11.12
N ALA A 165 20.88 18.54 11.68
CA ALA A 165 19.96 19.14 12.66
C ALA A 165 20.66 19.62 13.93
N SER A 166 21.83 19.05 14.25
CA SER A 166 22.65 19.44 15.41
C SER A 166 23.48 20.71 15.21
N SER A 167 23.63 21.19 13.96
CA SER A 167 24.43 22.37 13.65
C SER A 167 23.58 23.64 13.48
N THR A 168 24.21 24.80 13.66
CA THR A 168 23.58 26.12 13.57
C THR A 168 24.20 27.01 12.48
N ASP A 169 25.14 26.48 11.69
CA ASP A 169 25.74 27.23 10.59
C ASP A 169 24.87 27.20 9.33
N ASP A 170 24.96 28.26 8.53
CA ASP A 170 24.10 28.45 7.34
C ASP A 170 24.25 27.33 6.30
N GLU A 171 25.44 26.74 6.17
CA GLU A 171 25.69 25.66 5.21
C GLU A 171 25.01 24.36 5.66
N SER A 172 25.13 24.00 6.94
CA SER A 172 24.42 22.87 7.52
C SER A 172 22.90 23.03 7.50
N LEU A 173 22.37 24.23 7.76
CA LEU A 173 20.93 24.49 7.67
C LEU A 173 20.40 24.30 6.25
N LYS A 174 21.15 24.81 5.26
CA LYS A 174 20.82 24.61 3.85
C LYS A 174 20.86 23.13 3.46
N ASN A 175 21.91 22.41 3.85
CA ASN A 175 22.04 20.98 3.57
C ASN A 175 20.91 20.18 4.25
N ARG A 176 20.52 20.54 5.49
CA ARG A 176 19.38 19.92 6.17
C ARG A 176 18.09 20.09 5.35
N HIS A 177 17.79 21.30 4.86
CA HIS A 177 16.62 21.53 4.02
C HIS A 177 16.67 20.66 2.76
N GLU A 178 17.78 20.71 2.01
CA GLU A 178 17.94 19.97 0.75
C GLU A 178 17.80 18.45 0.93
N TYR A 179 18.42 17.88 1.97
CA TYR A 179 18.28 16.45 2.27
C TYR A 179 16.90 16.08 2.82
N THR A 180 16.21 17.00 3.53
CA THR A 180 14.84 16.75 4.01
C THR A 180 13.85 16.76 2.84
N ASP A 181 13.99 17.69 1.88
CA ASP A 181 13.20 17.69 0.65
C ASP A 181 13.38 16.39 -0.14
N ALA A 182 14.64 15.98 -0.35
CA ALA A 182 14.94 14.71 -1.02
C ALA A 182 14.36 13.50 -0.29
N LEU A 183 14.32 13.55 1.06
CA LEU A 183 13.76 12.50 1.88
C LEU A 183 12.23 12.43 1.78
N VAL A 184 11.53 13.57 1.81
CA VAL A 184 10.07 13.61 1.59
C VAL A 184 9.71 13.03 0.22
N LEU A 185 10.50 13.34 -0.82
CA LEU A 185 10.30 12.78 -2.16
C LEU A 185 10.59 11.28 -2.24
N SER A 186 11.53 10.77 -1.46
CA SER A 186 11.94 9.36 -1.47
C SER A 186 11.07 8.48 -0.56
N ALA A 187 10.37 9.07 0.40
CA ALA A 187 9.46 8.40 1.34
C ALA A 187 8.16 9.20 1.51
N PRO A 188 7.32 9.33 0.47
CA PRO A 188 6.17 10.24 0.45
C PRO A 188 5.06 9.89 1.46
N GLY A 189 4.89 8.61 1.79
CA GLY A 189 3.97 8.13 2.83
C GLY A 189 4.50 8.32 4.26
N ASN A 190 5.81 8.54 4.42
CA ASN A 190 6.41 8.71 5.75
C ASN A 190 6.23 10.13 6.26
N ILE A 191 5.52 10.24 7.39
CA ILE A 191 5.10 11.52 7.96
C ILE A 191 6.22 12.29 8.65
N VAL A 192 7.27 11.60 9.10
CA VAL A 192 8.36 12.20 9.89
C VAL A 192 9.18 13.22 9.10
N PRO A 193 9.68 12.92 7.88
CA PRO A 193 10.41 13.91 7.10
C PRO A 193 9.52 15.09 6.71
N ARG A 194 8.23 14.87 6.49
CA ARG A 194 7.26 15.93 6.18
C ARG A 194 7.06 16.88 7.37
N LEU A 195 6.89 16.35 8.58
CA LEU A 195 6.84 17.16 9.81
C LEU A 195 8.11 17.98 10.01
N ASN A 196 9.28 17.39 9.72
CA ASN A 196 10.56 18.09 9.77
C ASN A 196 10.65 19.20 8.70
N LEU A 197 10.13 18.96 7.50
CA LEU A 197 10.09 19.95 6.42
C LEU A 197 9.16 21.13 6.77
N ILE A 198 7.97 20.85 7.31
CA ILE A 198 7.05 21.89 7.78
C ILE A 198 7.75 22.77 8.83
N GLU A 199 8.47 22.17 9.78
CA GLU A 199 9.22 22.92 10.79
C GLU A 199 10.26 23.88 10.15
N ILE A 200 10.99 23.40 9.14
CA ILE A 200 11.98 24.19 8.40
C ILE A 200 11.29 25.34 7.64
N LEU A 201 10.21 25.06 6.91
CA LEU A 201 9.49 26.05 6.11
C LEU A 201 8.88 27.17 6.96
N ILE A 202 8.33 26.83 8.14
CA ILE A 202 7.81 27.82 9.08
C ILE A 202 8.95 28.74 9.57
N ARG A 203 10.09 28.16 9.96
CA ARG A 203 11.26 28.94 10.43
C ARG A 203 11.83 29.86 9.35
N GLU A 204 11.76 29.46 8.08
CA GLU A 204 12.18 30.27 6.93
C GLU A 204 11.13 31.31 6.50
N GLY A 205 9.94 31.31 7.10
CA GLY A 205 8.85 32.22 6.76
C GLY A 205 8.09 31.86 5.48
N GLN A 206 8.28 30.65 4.95
CA GLN A 206 7.64 30.16 3.73
C GLN A 206 6.21 29.65 4.01
N SER A 207 5.32 30.55 4.48
CA SER A 207 3.98 30.18 4.98
C SER A 207 3.13 29.39 3.97
N GLY A 208 3.15 29.75 2.68
CA GLY A 208 2.37 29.07 1.65
C GLY A 208 2.78 27.61 1.47
N LYS A 209 4.09 27.32 1.43
CA LYS A 209 4.59 25.95 1.34
C LYS A 209 4.35 25.15 2.62
N ALA A 210 4.45 25.80 3.78
CA ALA A 210 4.15 25.14 5.05
C ALA A 210 2.66 24.71 5.13
N ILE A 211 1.74 25.53 4.61
CA ILE A 211 0.31 25.19 4.49
C ILE A 211 0.12 23.99 3.56
N GLU A 212 0.72 24.02 2.37
CA GLU A 212 0.66 22.90 1.41
C GLU A 212 1.11 21.57 2.05
N GLN A 213 2.24 21.59 2.76
CA GLN A 213 2.76 20.40 3.44
C GLN A 213 1.89 19.95 4.62
N LEU A 214 1.20 20.87 5.32
CA LEU A 214 0.25 20.55 6.39
C LEU A 214 -1.07 19.97 5.86
N GLU A 215 -1.52 20.42 4.69
CA GLU A 215 -2.69 19.87 4.00
C GLU A 215 -2.39 18.45 3.51
N GLU A 216 -1.23 18.24 2.87
CA GLU A 216 -0.77 16.90 2.50
C GLU A 216 -0.63 15.99 3.73
N LEU A 217 -0.05 16.47 4.83
CA LEU A 217 0.03 15.70 6.08
C LEU A 217 -1.35 15.27 6.58
N HIS A 218 -2.36 16.14 6.51
CA HIS A 218 -3.71 15.83 6.96
C HIS A 218 -4.41 14.81 6.04
N GLN A 219 -4.07 14.78 4.76
CA GLN A 219 -4.60 13.78 3.83
C GLN A 219 -3.98 12.39 4.04
N LEU A 220 -2.72 12.33 4.46
CA LEU A 220 -1.93 11.09 4.56
C LEU A 220 -1.92 10.48 5.96
N PHE A 221 -1.90 11.29 7.02
CA PHE A 221 -1.84 10.79 8.39
C PHE A 221 -3.17 10.07 8.71
N PRO A 222 -3.15 8.94 9.45
CA PRO A 222 -4.34 8.39 10.12
C PRO A 222 -5.07 9.48 10.94
N GLU A 223 -6.19 9.21 11.61
CA GLU A 223 -6.86 10.30 12.34
C GLU A 223 -5.93 10.94 13.37
N PHE A 224 -5.83 12.26 13.36
CA PHE A 224 -4.99 12.96 14.33
C PHE A 224 -5.51 12.67 15.74
N PRO A 225 -4.63 12.51 16.73
CA PRO A 225 -5.04 12.49 18.12
C PRO A 225 -5.91 13.69 18.43
N ARG A 226 -7.01 13.49 19.15
CA ARG A 226 -8.01 14.53 19.40
C ARG A 226 -7.39 15.80 20.03
N GLU A 227 -6.40 15.62 20.88
CA GLU A 227 -5.64 16.68 21.56
C GLU A 227 -4.76 17.49 20.60
N ALA A 228 -4.37 16.92 19.46
CA ALA A 228 -3.50 17.55 18.47
C ALA A 228 -4.27 18.49 17.52
N ILE A 229 -5.56 18.22 17.27
CA ILE A 229 -6.40 18.92 16.28
C ILE A 229 -6.43 20.43 16.52
N GLU A 230 -6.59 20.87 17.78
CA GLU A 230 -6.61 22.30 18.12
C GLU A 230 -5.30 23.00 17.69
N TYR A 231 -4.16 22.33 17.85
CA TYR A 231 -2.86 22.88 17.51
C TYR A 231 -2.59 22.88 16.01
N TYR A 232 -3.11 21.89 15.27
CA TYR A 232 -3.15 21.91 13.81
C TYR A 232 -3.92 23.14 13.31
N ASP A 233 -5.15 23.32 13.78
CA ASP A 233 -6.03 24.45 13.40
C ASP A 233 -5.38 25.81 13.69
N ASN A 234 -4.80 25.94 14.89
CA ASN A 234 -4.10 27.15 15.30
C ASN A 234 -2.87 27.45 14.44
N THR A 235 -2.15 26.41 14.00
CA THR A 235 -1.02 26.54 13.07
C THR A 235 -1.49 27.03 11.71
N MET A 236 -2.50 26.38 11.13
CA MET A 236 -3.09 26.76 9.84
C MET A 236 -3.59 28.21 9.85
N ALA A 237 -4.34 28.60 10.89
CA ALA A 237 -4.85 29.96 11.04
C ALA A 237 -3.73 31.01 11.16
N ALA A 238 -2.63 30.69 11.87
CA ALA A 238 -1.50 31.60 12.03
C ALA A 238 -0.71 31.78 10.72
N LEU A 239 -0.49 30.70 9.96
CA LEU A 239 0.21 30.75 8.68
C LEU A 239 -0.53 31.58 7.63
N GLN A 240 -1.87 31.53 7.60
CA GLN A 240 -2.67 32.33 6.67
C GLN A 240 -2.52 33.84 6.85
N VAL A 241 -2.35 34.29 8.09
CA VAL A 241 -2.10 35.72 8.40
C VAL A 241 -0.61 36.04 8.52
N GLN A 242 0.27 35.09 8.15
CA GLN A 242 1.73 35.19 8.21
C GLN A 242 2.29 35.50 9.61
N ASP A 243 1.62 35.04 10.66
CA ASP A 243 2.10 35.11 12.04
C ASP A 243 3.03 33.92 12.35
N ILE A 244 4.30 34.06 11.94
CA ILE A 244 5.31 32.98 12.01
C ILE A 244 5.59 32.55 13.45
N ASP A 245 5.64 33.48 14.40
CA ASP A 245 5.93 33.17 15.80
C ASP A 245 4.82 32.30 16.42
N LYS A 246 3.56 32.68 16.19
CA LYS A 246 2.41 31.91 16.66
C LYS A 246 2.30 30.55 15.95
N ALA A 247 2.57 30.52 14.64
CA ALA A 247 2.58 29.28 13.87
C ALA A 247 3.64 28.30 14.40
N ALA A 248 4.87 28.77 14.63
CA ALA A 248 5.95 27.94 15.14
C ALA A 248 5.66 27.33 16.52
N VAL A 249 5.09 28.12 17.44
CA VAL A 249 4.72 27.61 18.78
C VAL A 249 3.61 26.56 18.69
N SER A 250 2.56 26.84 17.91
CA SER A 250 1.43 25.92 17.76
C SER A 250 1.86 24.62 17.07
N PHE A 251 2.64 24.73 15.99
CA PHE A 251 3.16 23.57 15.26
C PHE A 251 4.08 22.71 16.12
N MET A 252 4.95 23.32 16.94
CA MET A 252 5.82 22.58 17.84
C MET A 252 5.01 21.70 18.82
N ILE A 253 3.89 22.21 19.34
CA ILE A 253 3.02 21.43 20.23
C ILE A 253 2.34 20.31 19.45
N PHE A 254 1.77 20.62 18.27
CA PHE A 254 1.18 19.63 17.36
C PHE A 254 2.16 18.49 17.03
N HIS A 255 3.36 18.82 16.55
CA HIS A 255 4.41 17.86 16.24
C HIS A 255 4.80 17.02 17.46
N ASN A 256 4.84 17.60 18.67
CA ASN A 256 5.15 16.84 19.89
C ASN A 256 4.05 15.85 20.29
N TYR A 257 2.77 16.14 20.02
CA TYR A 257 1.70 15.14 20.17
C TYR A 257 1.89 13.98 19.20
N LEU A 258 2.23 14.26 17.93
CA LEU A 258 2.44 13.21 16.94
C LEU A 258 3.65 12.33 17.26
N LYS A 259 4.71 12.88 17.88
CA LYS A 259 5.90 12.11 18.26
C LYS A 259 5.63 10.90 19.16
N VAL A 260 4.54 10.86 19.91
CA VAL A 260 4.21 9.72 20.78
C VAL A 260 3.20 8.76 20.17
N THR A 261 2.73 9.04 18.95
CA THR A 261 1.81 8.17 18.21
C THR A 261 2.56 7.02 17.55
N THR A 262 1.87 5.88 17.36
CA THR A 262 2.42 4.70 16.68
C THR A 262 2.83 4.98 15.24
N PRO A 263 2.05 5.71 14.38
CA PRO A 263 2.48 5.99 13.01
C PRO A 263 3.78 6.80 12.93
N TYR A 264 4.04 7.68 13.91
CA TYR A 264 5.31 8.41 13.96
C TYR A 264 6.47 7.51 14.36
N GLN A 265 6.27 6.60 15.32
CA GLN A 265 7.30 5.66 15.74
C GLN A 265 7.61 4.64 14.65
N ALA A 266 6.59 4.12 13.96
CA ALA A 266 6.73 3.30 12.76
C ALA A 266 7.51 4.06 11.68
N GLY A 267 7.12 5.30 11.38
CA GLY A 267 7.84 6.13 10.41
C GLY A 267 9.31 6.35 10.78
N ILE A 268 9.65 6.50 12.06
CA ILE A 268 11.05 6.53 12.50
C ILE A 268 11.74 5.17 12.27
N MET A 269 11.05 4.07 12.54
CA MET A 269 11.55 2.72 12.31
C MET A 269 11.80 2.45 10.83
N ASP A 270 10.95 2.91 9.89
CA ASP A 270 11.20 2.76 8.45
C ASP A 270 12.46 3.53 8.02
N LEU A 271 12.63 4.75 8.54
CA LEU A 271 13.74 5.64 8.19
C LEU A 271 15.07 5.20 8.79
N LYS A 272 15.03 4.60 9.98
CA LYS A 272 16.22 4.14 10.70
C LYS A 272 16.52 2.67 10.48
N GLY A 273 15.51 1.84 10.19
CA GLY A 273 15.44 0.40 10.41
C GLY A 273 15.01 0.03 11.86
N PRO A 274 14.72 -1.27 12.15
CA PRO A 274 14.25 -1.75 13.45
C PRO A 274 15.06 -1.18 14.63
N GLY A 275 14.41 -0.33 15.44
CA GLY A 275 14.99 0.32 16.60
C GLY A 275 14.95 -0.59 17.83
N GLY A 276 16.04 -0.65 18.61
CA GLY A 276 16.13 -1.48 19.82
C GLY A 276 17.56 -1.62 20.35
N SER A 277 17.85 -2.70 21.09
CA SER A 277 19.20 -3.01 21.59
C SER A 277 20.20 -3.44 20.50
N LEU A 278 19.73 -3.66 19.27
CA LEU A 278 20.54 -4.15 18.16
C LEU A 278 21.04 -2.97 17.30
N ILE A 279 22.35 -2.86 17.14
CA ILE A 279 23.00 -1.80 16.36
C ILE A 279 23.38 -2.34 14.98
N GLY A 280 22.84 -1.74 13.91
CA GLY A 280 23.12 -2.13 12.52
C GLY A 280 22.18 -3.23 12.00
N PHE A 281 21.92 -3.20 10.68
CA PHE A 281 20.97 -4.08 9.99
C PHE A 281 21.68 -5.20 9.27
N PRO A 282 21.19 -6.45 9.33
CA PRO A 282 21.62 -7.50 8.42
C PRO A 282 21.43 -7.00 6.99
N VAL A 283 22.45 -7.21 6.15
CA VAL A 283 22.33 -6.99 4.70
C VAL A 283 21.75 -8.28 4.13
N ILE A 284 20.47 -8.24 3.78
CA ILE A 284 19.67 -9.37 3.27
C ILE A 284 19.57 -9.28 1.74
N THR A 285 19.27 -8.10 1.23
CA THR A 285 19.11 -7.80 -0.19
C THR A 285 20.38 -7.18 -0.77
N PHE A 286 21.08 -7.89 -1.65
CA PHE A 286 22.06 -7.25 -2.53
C PHE A 286 21.36 -6.83 -3.83
N ASP A 287 21.42 -5.55 -4.20
CA ASP A 287 21.28 -5.15 -5.61
C ASP A 287 22.47 -5.79 -6.35
N GLN A 288 22.32 -7.02 -6.85
CA GLN A 288 23.36 -7.74 -7.58
C GLN A 288 23.60 -7.09 -8.97
N GLN A 289 24.04 -5.84 -8.99
CA GLN A 289 24.76 -5.27 -10.11
C GLN A 289 26.18 -5.84 -10.13
N GLN A 290 26.32 -7.12 -10.49
CA GLN A 290 27.47 -7.75 -11.19
C GLN A 290 27.68 -9.22 -10.78
N GLY A 291 26.78 -10.08 -11.23
CA GLY A 291 27.10 -11.48 -11.48
C GLY A 291 26.29 -11.96 -12.68
N PRO A 292 26.77 -12.89 -13.52
CA PRO A 292 25.85 -13.66 -14.34
C PRO A 292 24.91 -14.35 -13.34
N ALA A 293 23.64 -13.95 -13.32
CA ALA A 293 22.59 -14.63 -12.59
C ALA A 293 22.82 -16.13 -12.78
N ARG A 294 23.24 -16.82 -11.72
CA ARG A 294 23.18 -18.26 -11.74
C ARG A 294 21.69 -18.53 -11.72
N ILE A 295 21.11 -18.77 -12.90
CA ILE A 295 19.81 -19.40 -13.02
C ILE A 295 19.95 -20.70 -12.24
N MET A 296 19.56 -20.67 -10.98
CA MET A 296 19.42 -21.87 -10.20
C MET A 296 18.18 -22.57 -10.71
N ASP A 297 18.30 -23.89 -10.88
CA ASP A 297 17.11 -24.72 -11.02
C ASP A 297 16.27 -24.50 -9.76
N TRP A 298 14.96 -24.32 -9.89
CA TRP A 298 14.05 -24.04 -8.76
C TRP A 298 14.22 -25.09 -7.65
N LYS A 299 14.51 -26.34 -8.02
CA LYS A 299 14.83 -27.42 -7.07
C LYS A 299 16.02 -27.10 -6.16
N THR A 300 17.07 -26.47 -6.68
CA THR A 300 18.23 -26.06 -5.88
C THR A 300 17.92 -24.86 -4.99
N ALA A 301 17.00 -23.98 -5.42
CA ALA A 301 16.50 -22.90 -4.57
C ALA A 301 15.69 -23.47 -3.38
N LEU A 302 14.79 -24.42 -3.65
CA LEU A 302 14.00 -25.13 -2.64
C LEU A 302 14.84 -25.90 -1.63
N GLU A 303 15.99 -26.47 -2.02
CA GLU A 303 16.91 -27.15 -1.08
C GLU A 303 17.41 -26.22 0.04
N ALA A 304 17.31 -24.91 -0.14
CA ALA A 304 17.74 -23.91 0.84
C ALA A 304 16.58 -23.27 1.62
N ILE A 305 15.33 -23.61 1.30
CA ILE A 305 14.13 -23.10 1.95
C ILE A 305 13.63 -24.11 2.97
N LYS A 306 13.22 -23.61 4.13
CA LYS A 306 12.61 -24.45 5.16
C LYS A 306 11.66 -23.68 6.05
N PHE A 307 10.48 -24.24 6.29
CA PHE A 307 9.58 -23.77 7.34
C PHE A 307 9.99 -24.32 8.71
N THR A 308 10.37 -23.42 9.62
CA THR A 308 10.74 -23.75 11.00
C THR A 308 9.62 -23.35 11.96
N ASP A 309 9.15 -24.31 12.75
CA ASP A 309 8.15 -24.04 13.80
C ASP A 309 8.80 -23.24 14.94
N ILE A 310 8.42 -21.97 15.04
CA ILE A 310 8.94 -20.99 16.01
C ILE A 310 7.86 -20.60 17.04
N THR A 311 6.76 -21.34 17.12
CA THR A 311 5.61 -21.02 17.97
C THR A 311 6.03 -20.64 19.40
N SER A 312 6.91 -21.44 20.00
CA SER A 312 7.42 -21.18 21.36
C SER A 312 8.39 -19.99 21.43
N SER A 313 9.34 -19.86 20.50
CA SER A 313 10.31 -18.75 20.51
C SER A 313 9.69 -17.40 20.19
N ALA A 314 8.58 -17.38 19.43
CA ALA A 314 7.76 -16.21 19.15
C ALA A 314 6.82 -15.84 20.31
N GLY A 315 6.75 -16.63 21.38
CA GLY A 315 5.94 -16.31 22.57
C GLY A 315 4.48 -16.78 22.50
N LEU A 316 4.10 -17.59 21.50
CA LEU A 316 2.74 -18.12 21.35
C LEU A 316 2.42 -19.31 22.28
N ASP A 317 3.34 -19.72 23.15
CA ASP A 317 3.12 -20.75 24.19
C ASP A 317 1.99 -20.38 25.19
N ILE A 318 1.58 -19.11 25.22
CA ILE A 318 0.45 -18.62 26.02
C ILE A 318 -0.90 -19.17 25.52
N LEU A 319 -0.95 -19.66 24.27
CA LEU A 319 -2.14 -20.24 23.65
C LEU A 319 -2.30 -21.71 24.13
N ASP A 320 -3.05 -21.92 25.20
CA ASP A 320 -3.45 -23.28 25.63
C ASP A 320 -4.82 -23.66 25.05
N THR A 321 -4.94 -23.61 23.72
CA THR A 321 -6.18 -23.91 23.01
C THR A 321 -6.40 -25.43 22.90
N GLY A 322 -7.55 -25.89 23.36
CA GLY A 322 -8.05 -27.25 23.26
C GLY A 322 -8.82 -27.52 21.96
N PRO A 323 -9.24 -28.78 21.73
CA PRO A 323 -9.93 -29.17 20.51
C PRO A 323 -11.25 -28.41 20.35
N GLY A 324 -11.41 -27.70 19.23
CA GLY A 324 -12.52 -26.79 18.97
C GLY A 324 -12.33 -25.98 17.69
N LYS A 325 -13.26 -25.06 17.40
CA LYS A 325 -13.07 -24.08 16.32
C LYS A 325 -12.06 -23.04 16.83
N VAL A 326 -10.93 -22.95 16.15
CA VAL A 326 -9.95 -21.87 16.31
C VAL A 326 -10.05 -21.01 15.07
N HIS A 327 -9.95 -19.70 15.24
CA HIS A 327 -9.77 -18.77 14.14
C HIS A 327 -8.56 -17.88 14.43
N VAL A 328 -7.90 -17.45 13.37
CA VAL A 328 -6.75 -16.54 13.38
C VAL A 328 -6.98 -15.48 12.30
N THR A 329 -6.66 -14.23 12.60
CA THR A 329 -6.53 -13.17 11.60
C THR A 329 -5.35 -12.28 11.97
N ALA A 330 -4.68 -11.73 10.96
CA ALA A 330 -3.51 -10.89 11.12
C ALA A 330 -3.77 -9.47 10.60
N CYS A 331 -3.24 -8.46 11.28
CA CYS A 331 -3.29 -7.07 10.86
C CYS A 331 -2.32 -6.23 11.70
N ASP A 332 -1.69 -5.22 11.13
CA ASP A 332 -1.06 -4.13 11.89
C ASP A 332 -2.15 -3.18 12.40
N TYR A 333 -2.80 -3.55 13.52
CA TYR A 333 -3.98 -2.82 14.02
C TYR A 333 -3.60 -1.50 14.69
N ASN A 334 -2.37 -1.39 15.20
CA ASN A 334 -1.89 -0.22 15.92
C ASN A 334 -1.06 0.71 15.01
N VAL A 335 -0.78 0.32 13.76
CA VAL A 335 -0.01 1.07 12.76
C VAL A 335 1.42 1.32 13.26
N ASP A 336 2.01 0.30 13.88
CA ASP A 336 3.41 0.30 14.34
C ASP A 336 4.40 -0.31 13.33
N GLY A 337 3.87 -0.84 12.22
CA GLY A 337 4.63 -1.47 11.13
C GLY A 337 4.80 -2.98 11.28
N ASN A 338 4.44 -3.57 12.43
CA ASN A 338 4.52 -5.01 12.65
C ASN A 338 3.12 -5.63 12.53
N THR A 339 3.05 -6.80 11.87
CA THR A 339 1.79 -7.53 11.77
C THR A 339 1.46 -8.20 13.11
N ASP A 340 0.29 -7.89 13.68
CA ASP A 340 -0.22 -8.47 14.92
C ASP A 340 -1.19 -9.63 14.65
N LEU A 341 -1.56 -10.38 15.70
CA LEU A 341 -2.48 -11.51 15.60
C LEU A 341 -3.71 -11.34 16.51
N TYR A 342 -4.89 -11.63 15.97
CA TYR A 342 -6.10 -11.89 16.75
C TYR A 342 -6.49 -13.35 16.62
N ILE A 343 -6.60 -14.04 17.76
CA ILE A 343 -6.80 -15.49 17.84
C ILE A 343 -7.90 -15.82 18.83
N GLY A 344 -8.91 -16.58 18.40
CA GLY A 344 -9.94 -17.12 19.27
C GLY A 344 -9.95 -18.65 19.28
N GLY A 345 -10.12 -19.26 20.45
CA GLY A 345 -10.19 -20.71 20.60
C GLY A 345 -10.75 -21.16 21.95
N ILE A 346 -11.05 -22.45 22.07
CA ILE A 346 -11.48 -23.04 23.35
C ILE A 346 -10.24 -23.23 24.22
N ASP A 347 -10.18 -22.65 25.42
CA ASP A 347 -9.08 -22.89 26.35
C ASP A 347 -9.16 -24.31 26.93
N ARG A 348 -8.06 -25.06 26.85
CA ARG A 348 -7.99 -26.49 27.18
C ARG A 348 -8.24 -26.77 28.66
N GLN A 349 -7.82 -25.87 29.54
CA GLN A 349 -7.92 -26.07 30.99
C GLN A 349 -9.32 -25.74 31.52
N SER A 350 -9.87 -24.62 31.09
CA SER A 350 -11.16 -24.10 31.55
C SER A 350 -12.34 -24.64 30.74
N GLY A 351 -12.12 -25.02 29.48
CA GLY A 351 -13.17 -25.37 28.53
C GLY A 351 -14.02 -24.19 28.06
N SER A 352 -13.68 -22.96 28.47
CA SER A 352 -14.33 -21.73 28.00
C SER A 352 -13.64 -21.20 26.75
N TYR A 353 -14.39 -20.52 25.89
CA TYR A 353 -13.80 -19.77 24.77
C TYR A 353 -12.95 -18.61 25.30
N ARG A 354 -11.78 -18.40 24.70
CA ARG A 354 -10.87 -17.29 24.94
C ARG A 354 -10.39 -16.72 23.62
N HIS A 355 -10.20 -15.42 23.61
CA HIS A 355 -9.61 -14.67 22.52
C HIS A 355 -8.37 -13.93 23.00
N TYR A 356 -7.46 -13.70 22.06
CA TYR A 356 -6.16 -13.07 22.28
C TYR A 356 -5.93 -12.05 21.18
N LEU A 357 -5.75 -10.79 21.54
CA LEU A 357 -5.06 -9.81 20.71
C LEU A 357 -3.58 -9.81 21.13
N LEU A 358 -2.71 -10.10 20.18
CA LEU A 358 -1.30 -10.34 20.37
C LEU A 358 -0.50 -9.32 19.58
N THR A 359 0.10 -8.35 20.28
CA THR A 359 0.98 -7.36 19.64
C THR A 359 2.34 -7.98 19.33
N ASN A 360 2.84 -7.76 18.13
CA ASN A 360 4.14 -8.21 17.65
C ASN A 360 5.22 -7.17 17.93
N GLU A 361 6.06 -7.44 18.93
CA GLU A 361 7.19 -6.60 19.29
C GLU A 361 8.48 -7.20 18.70
N LEU A 362 8.74 -6.93 17.41
CA LEU A 362 9.94 -7.39 16.68
C LEU A 362 10.08 -8.92 16.65
N GLY A 363 9.04 -9.60 16.20
CA GLY A 363 8.99 -11.07 16.06
C GLY A 363 8.60 -11.81 17.34
N LYS A 364 8.10 -11.10 18.37
CA LYS A 364 7.63 -11.69 19.62
C LYS A 364 6.24 -11.18 19.98
N PHE A 365 5.33 -12.11 20.21
CA PHE A 365 3.95 -11.80 20.54
C PHE A 365 3.73 -11.59 22.04
N ARG A 366 2.99 -10.53 22.38
CA ARG A 366 2.54 -10.21 23.73
C ARG A 366 1.02 -10.04 23.76
N ASP A 367 0.36 -10.73 24.68
CA ASP A 367 -1.08 -10.56 24.91
C ASP A 367 -1.40 -9.17 25.48
N VAL A 368 -2.23 -8.43 24.74
CA VAL A 368 -2.75 -7.10 25.06
C VAL A 368 -4.27 -7.07 25.17
N THR A 369 -4.95 -8.21 25.10
CA THR A 369 -6.43 -8.29 24.96
C THR A 369 -7.20 -7.42 25.95
N LEU A 370 -6.80 -7.47 27.23
CA LEU A 370 -7.43 -6.67 28.29
C LEU A 370 -7.02 -5.20 28.24
N GLU A 371 -5.77 -4.91 27.86
CA GLU A 371 -5.25 -3.54 27.71
C GLU A 371 -5.93 -2.82 26.55
N ALA A 372 -6.18 -3.55 25.45
CA ALA A 372 -6.87 -3.10 24.26
C ALA A 372 -8.39 -2.98 24.42
N GLY A 373 -8.97 -3.38 25.56
CA GLY A 373 -10.40 -3.22 25.82
C GLY A 373 -11.33 -4.27 25.17
N ILE A 374 -10.79 -5.38 24.69
CA ILE A 374 -11.58 -6.47 24.09
C ILE A 374 -12.12 -7.40 25.20
N LEU A 375 -13.30 -7.05 25.72
CA LEU A 375 -13.86 -7.64 26.95
C LEU A 375 -15.07 -8.56 26.75
N HIS A 376 -15.51 -8.77 25.52
CA HIS A 376 -16.69 -9.59 25.24
C HIS A 376 -16.50 -11.07 25.63
N GLN A 377 -17.59 -11.84 25.59
CA GLN A 377 -17.62 -13.24 25.95
C GLN A 377 -18.48 -14.02 24.95
N GLY A 378 -18.20 -15.31 24.80
CA GLY A 378 -18.95 -16.21 23.91
C GLY A 378 -18.03 -16.92 22.93
N MET A 379 -18.55 -17.92 22.24
CA MET A 379 -17.81 -18.61 21.19
C MET A 379 -17.80 -17.76 19.91
N GLU A 380 -16.62 -17.56 19.35
CA GLU A 380 -16.45 -16.87 18.06
C GLU A 380 -16.34 -17.88 16.92
N TYR A 381 -16.82 -17.48 15.74
CA TYR A 381 -16.79 -18.26 14.52
C TYR A 381 -15.73 -17.77 13.54
N SER A 382 -15.51 -16.46 13.46
CA SER A 382 -14.52 -15.80 12.61
C SER A 382 -14.34 -14.36 13.07
N ALA A 383 -13.22 -13.75 12.71
CA ALA A 383 -12.95 -12.34 12.91
C ALA A 383 -12.23 -11.79 11.67
N LYS A 384 -12.46 -10.52 11.35
CA LYS A 384 -11.80 -9.82 10.24
C LYS A 384 -11.52 -8.37 10.62
N PHE A 385 -10.31 -7.92 10.31
CA PHE A 385 -9.95 -6.51 10.40
C PHE A 385 -10.40 -5.73 9.16
N GLY A 386 -10.80 -4.47 9.34
CA GLY A 386 -11.10 -3.54 8.26
C GLY A 386 -11.32 -2.12 8.81
N ASP A 387 -10.77 -1.11 8.15
CA ASP A 387 -10.92 0.31 8.50
C ASP A 387 -12.24 0.84 7.93
N TYR A 388 -13.34 0.67 8.68
CA TYR A 388 -14.67 0.95 8.14
C TYR A 388 -14.99 2.45 8.17
N ASN A 389 -14.37 3.21 9.07
CA ASN A 389 -14.59 4.65 9.21
C ASN A 389 -13.53 5.49 8.47
N ASN A 390 -12.63 4.84 7.71
CA ASN A 390 -11.59 5.46 6.90
C ASN A 390 -10.65 6.35 7.72
N ASP A 391 -10.40 5.95 8.97
CA ASP A 391 -9.60 6.70 9.93
C ASP A 391 -8.11 6.30 9.91
N GLY A 392 -7.76 5.27 9.13
CA GLY A 392 -6.41 4.74 9.01
C GLY A 392 -6.00 3.79 10.12
N PHE A 393 -6.91 3.39 11.01
CA PHE A 393 -6.72 2.39 12.04
C PHE A 393 -7.69 1.22 11.84
N PRO A 394 -7.21 0.00 11.54
CA PRO A 394 -8.10 -1.13 11.30
C PRO A 394 -9.00 -1.46 12.49
N ASP A 395 -10.30 -1.56 12.24
CA ASP A 395 -11.32 -1.99 13.20
C ASP A 395 -11.49 -3.51 13.19
N LEU A 396 -12.11 -4.09 14.21
CA LEU A 396 -12.26 -5.53 14.35
C LEU A 396 -13.75 -5.94 14.35
N TYR A 397 -14.16 -6.68 13.32
CA TYR A 397 -15.48 -7.31 13.26
C TYR A 397 -15.40 -8.78 13.63
N ILE A 398 -16.31 -9.22 14.52
CA ILE A 398 -16.31 -10.56 15.12
C ILE A 398 -17.67 -11.21 14.92
N LEU A 399 -17.65 -12.35 14.23
CA LEU A 399 -18.79 -13.25 14.11
C LEU A 399 -18.79 -14.22 15.29
N LYS A 400 -19.90 -14.30 16.03
CA LYS A 400 -19.95 -15.13 17.25
C LYS A 400 -21.34 -15.66 17.55
N GLU A 401 -21.43 -16.58 18.51
CA GLU A 401 -22.72 -17.08 19.00
C GLU A 401 -23.53 -15.93 19.61
N GLY A 402 -24.73 -15.69 19.09
CA GLY A 402 -25.59 -14.59 19.51
C GLY A 402 -25.36 -13.34 18.66
N LEU A 403 -25.19 -12.18 19.30
CA LEU A 403 -24.94 -10.91 18.59
C LEU A 403 -23.47 -10.85 18.14
N ASN A 404 -23.27 -10.57 16.86
CA ASN A 404 -21.98 -10.18 16.27
C ASN A 404 -21.49 -8.87 16.88
N ILE A 405 -20.19 -8.60 16.80
CA ILE A 405 -19.56 -7.43 17.44
C ILE A 405 -18.73 -6.65 16.43
N LEU A 406 -18.87 -5.33 16.43
CA LEU A 406 -17.95 -4.40 15.78
C LEU A 406 -17.22 -3.57 16.85
N TYR A 407 -15.90 -3.75 16.91
CA TYR A 407 -15.00 -2.98 17.73
C TYR A 407 -14.33 -1.90 16.89
N ARG A 408 -14.63 -0.63 17.19
CA ARG A 408 -13.93 0.49 16.57
C ARG A 408 -12.59 0.73 17.25
N ASN A 409 -11.51 0.81 16.48
CA ASN A 409 -10.20 1.20 16.96
C ASN A 409 -10.21 2.70 17.32
N THR A 410 -9.49 3.07 18.35
CA THR A 410 -9.44 4.47 18.84
C THR A 410 -8.23 5.24 18.31
N GLY A 411 -7.33 4.56 17.59
CA GLY A 411 -6.01 5.09 17.22
C GLY A 411 -4.98 5.09 18.36
N GLU A 412 -5.38 4.70 19.57
CA GLU A 412 -4.51 4.60 20.75
C GLU A 412 -4.17 3.14 21.12
N GLY A 413 -4.40 2.20 20.19
CA GLY A 413 -4.23 0.77 20.43
C GLY A 413 -5.32 0.14 21.33
N THR A 414 -6.45 0.83 21.50
CA THR A 414 -7.62 0.32 22.24
C THR A 414 -8.87 0.32 21.38
N PHE A 415 -9.82 -0.55 21.73
CA PHE A 415 -11.06 -0.78 21.00
C PHE A 415 -12.29 -0.41 21.82
N VAL A 416 -13.32 0.08 21.14
CA VAL A 416 -14.63 0.39 21.73
C VAL A 416 -15.71 -0.38 20.96
N ASP A 417 -16.56 -1.10 21.68
CA ASP A 417 -17.73 -1.78 21.07
C ASP A 417 -18.73 -0.73 20.57
N VAL A 418 -18.88 -0.66 19.24
CA VAL A 418 -19.81 0.24 18.54
C VAL A 418 -20.98 -0.49 17.91
N THR A 419 -21.12 -1.80 18.14
CA THR A 419 -22.09 -2.70 17.48
C THR A 419 -23.50 -2.11 17.36
N MET A 420 -24.02 -1.56 18.46
CA MET A 420 -25.38 -1.00 18.50
C MET A 420 -25.51 0.35 17.78
N ILE A 421 -24.44 1.15 17.78
CA ILE A 421 -24.39 2.44 17.08
C ILE A 421 -24.28 2.17 15.58
N ALA A 422 -23.40 1.22 15.21
CA ALA A 422 -23.16 0.77 13.85
C ALA A 422 -24.33 0.00 13.22
N LYS A 423 -25.26 -0.53 14.02
CA LYS A 423 -26.43 -1.31 13.57
C LYS A 423 -26.07 -2.62 12.85
N VAL A 424 -24.92 -3.21 13.19
CA VAL A 424 -24.42 -4.49 12.64
C VAL A 424 -24.56 -5.67 13.62
N GLY A 425 -25.12 -5.43 14.81
CA GLY A 425 -25.36 -6.48 15.81
C GLY A 425 -26.60 -7.33 15.52
N ASP A 426 -26.76 -7.85 14.31
CA ASP A 426 -27.77 -8.89 14.12
C ASP A 426 -27.35 -10.17 14.87
N GLY A 427 -28.34 -10.98 15.26
CA GLY A 427 -28.12 -12.26 15.92
C GLY A 427 -27.86 -13.40 14.94
N SER A 428 -27.41 -13.08 13.72
CA SER A 428 -27.21 -14.05 12.66
C SER A 428 -25.90 -14.82 12.90
N THR A 429 -25.95 -16.13 12.67
CA THR A 429 -24.77 -16.99 12.78
C THR A 429 -24.01 -16.97 11.45
N GLY A 430 -22.98 -16.13 11.36
CA GLY A 430 -22.10 -16.05 10.18
C GLY A 430 -20.98 -17.09 10.18
N ASN A 431 -20.54 -17.51 8.99
CA ASN A 431 -19.41 -18.41 8.77
C ASN A 431 -18.11 -17.64 8.49
N MET A 432 -18.19 -16.54 7.72
CA MET A 432 -17.10 -15.70 7.24
C MET A 432 -17.61 -14.26 7.01
N SER A 433 -16.72 -13.27 7.09
CA SER A 433 -16.99 -11.86 6.78
C SER A 433 -15.89 -11.25 5.92
N LEU A 434 -16.27 -10.36 5.00
CA LEU A 434 -15.35 -9.62 4.13
C LEU A 434 -15.67 -8.12 4.18
N PHE A 435 -14.61 -7.30 4.21
CA PHE A 435 -14.70 -5.86 3.98
C PHE A 435 -14.27 -5.54 2.56
N PHE A 436 -15.11 -4.83 1.82
CA PHE A 436 -14.80 -4.27 0.49
C PHE A 436 -15.78 -3.14 0.16
N ASP A 437 -15.40 -2.26 -0.75
CA ASP A 437 -16.21 -1.12 -1.22
C ASP A 437 -17.08 -1.59 -2.41
N PHE A 438 -18.34 -1.99 -2.16
CA PHE A 438 -19.15 -2.65 -3.21
C PHE A 438 -19.86 -1.66 -4.14
N ASP A 439 -20.14 -0.45 -3.68
CA ASP A 439 -20.80 0.59 -4.48
C ASP A 439 -19.84 1.69 -4.96
N HIS A 440 -18.54 1.55 -4.68
CA HIS A 440 -17.43 2.38 -5.15
C HIS A 440 -17.53 3.84 -4.68
N ASP A 441 -17.98 4.04 -3.44
CA ASP A 441 -18.13 5.37 -2.83
C ASP A 441 -16.99 5.77 -1.88
N GLY A 442 -16.06 4.85 -1.61
CA GLY A 442 -14.81 5.11 -0.88
C GLY A 442 -14.82 4.68 0.58
N ASP A 443 -15.92 4.13 1.11
CA ASP A 443 -15.95 3.46 2.41
C ASP A 443 -16.06 1.93 2.30
N LEU A 444 -15.57 1.22 3.31
CA LEU A 444 -15.66 -0.24 3.34
C LEU A 444 -17.04 -0.68 3.83
N ASP A 445 -17.69 -1.52 3.02
CA ASP A 445 -18.91 -2.24 3.35
C ASP A 445 -18.59 -3.62 3.93
N LEU A 446 -19.61 -4.28 4.48
CA LEU A 446 -19.44 -5.57 5.16
C LEU A 446 -20.36 -6.64 4.58
N PHE A 447 -19.76 -7.68 3.99
CA PHE A 447 -20.45 -8.89 3.57
C PHE A 447 -20.31 -10.00 4.61
N ILE A 448 -21.38 -10.74 4.87
CA ILE A 448 -21.39 -11.88 5.80
C ILE A 448 -21.97 -13.10 5.09
N ALA A 449 -21.17 -14.14 4.97
CA ALA A 449 -21.62 -15.46 4.55
C ALA A 449 -22.31 -16.16 5.73
N THR A 450 -23.52 -16.69 5.53
CA THR A 450 -24.28 -17.35 6.60
C THR A 450 -24.74 -18.75 6.21
N ALA A 451 -25.31 -19.47 7.17
CA ALA A 451 -25.91 -20.79 6.92
C ALA A 451 -27.29 -20.73 6.22
N ASP A 452 -27.84 -19.53 6.01
CA ASP A 452 -29.17 -19.31 5.44
C ASP A 452 -29.12 -18.28 4.31
N SER A 453 -29.31 -16.99 4.66
CA SER A 453 -29.32 -15.86 3.74
C SER A 453 -28.11 -14.99 4.07
N ASN A 454 -27.27 -14.74 3.07
CA ASN A 454 -26.14 -13.84 3.23
C ASN A 454 -26.63 -12.41 3.50
N LEU A 455 -25.74 -11.62 4.10
CA LEU A 455 -26.02 -10.24 4.47
C LEU A 455 -25.00 -9.33 3.80
N LEU A 456 -25.46 -8.15 3.39
CA LEU A 456 -24.61 -7.10 2.86
C LEU A 456 -24.97 -5.81 3.58
N TYR A 457 -24.03 -5.28 4.35
CA TYR A 457 -24.18 -4.04 5.10
C TYR A 457 -23.48 -2.93 4.35
N ARG A 458 -24.27 -2.02 3.78
CA ARG A 458 -23.76 -0.79 3.19
C ARG A 458 -23.38 0.19 4.29
N ASN A 459 -22.15 0.67 4.27
CA ASN A 459 -21.72 1.77 5.10
C ASN A 459 -22.42 3.07 4.62
N ASN A 460 -22.63 4.01 5.52
CA ASN A 460 -23.31 5.27 5.20
C ASN A 460 -22.35 6.46 5.23
N ALA A 461 -21.03 6.18 5.30
CA ALA A 461 -20.00 7.06 5.85
C ALA A 461 -20.41 7.68 7.20
N ASP A 462 -21.32 6.98 7.89
CA ASP A 462 -22.23 7.25 9.00
C ASP A 462 -21.81 7.03 10.45
N ASP A 463 -20.79 6.19 10.59
CA ASP A 463 -20.65 5.24 11.71
C ASP A 463 -21.83 4.27 11.84
N THR A 464 -22.72 4.20 10.85
CA THR A 464 -23.85 3.27 10.82
C THR A 464 -23.94 2.54 9.49
N PHE A 465 -24.44 1.32 9.53
CA PHE A 465 -24.66 0.49 8.36
C PHE A 465 -26.15 0.31 8.07
N LEU A 466 -26.45 0.00 6.81
CA LEU A 466 -27.76 -0.38 6.32
C LEU A 466 -27.67 -1.76 5.64
N GLU A 467 -28.40 -2.74 6.15
CA GLU A 467 -28.50 -4.06 5.50
C GLU A 467 -29.28 -3.95 4.17
N GLN A 468 -28.68 -4.45 3.09
CA GLN A 468 -29.16 -4.34 1.72
C GLN A 468 -29.00 -5.64 0.90
N GLY A 469 -28.71 -6.78 1.52
CA GLY A 469 -28.42 -8.04 0.81
C GLY A 469 -29.50 -8.43 -0.20
N VAL A 470 -30.78 -8.22 0.13
CA VAL A 470 -31.90 -8.50 -0.79
C VAL A 470 -31.96 -7.48 -1.94
N GLN A 471 -31.76 -6.20 -1.65
CA GLN A 471 -31.82 -5.09 -2.60
C GLN A 471 -30.67 -5.15 -3.61
N SER A 472 -29.50 -5.61 -3.16
CA SER A 472 -28.29 -5.80 -3.95
C SER A 472 -28.24 -7.15 -4.66
N ASN A 473 -29.24 -8.02 -4.49
CA ASN A 473 -29.28 -9.41 -4.99
C ASN A 473 -28.11 -10.31 -4.49
N LEU A 474 -27.53 -10.00 -3.32
CA LEU A 474 -26.44 -10.78 -2.72
C LEU A 474 -26.88 -11.64 -1.52
N SER A 475 -28.15 -11.59 -1.12
CA SER A 475 -28.69 -12.45 -0.05
C SER A 475 -28.60 -13.95 -0.37
N GLY A 476 -28.46 -14.30 -1.65
CA GLY A 476 -28.39 -15.68 -2.12
C GLY A 476 -29.70 -16.46 -1.96
N GLY A 477 -29.62 -17.78 -2.12
CA GLY A 477 -30.68 -18.72 -1.76
C GLY A 477 -30.50 -19.27 -0.34
N ILE A 478 -31.43 -20.12 0.13
CA ILE A 478 -31.30 -20.81 1.43
C ILE A 478 -30.30 -21.95 1.27
N VAL A 479 -29.02 -21.63 1.40
CA VAL A 479 -27.86 -22.53 1.31
C VAL A 479 -26.80 -22.08 2.32
N ASN A 480 -25.97 -23.01 2.79
CA ASN A 480 -24.91 -22.72 3.73
C ASN A 480 -23.64 -22.24 3.00
N SER A 481 -23.52 -20.92 2.86
CA SER A 481 -22.34 -20.23 2.32
C SER A 481 -21.18 -20.33 3.31
N THR A 482 -20.09 -20.95 2.90
CA THR A 482 -18.94 -21.23 3.78
C THR A 482 -17.81 -20.22 3.64
N ASP A 483 -17.63 -19.67 2.44
CA ASP A 483 -16.51 -18.79 2.10
C ASP A 483 -16.81 -17.96 0.84
N ALA A 484 -16.02 -16.92 0.59
CA ALA A 484 -16.17 -16.06 -0.58
C ALA A 484 -14.85 -15.36 -0.96
N ALA A 485 -14.72 -15.01 -2.24
CA ALA A 485 -13.62 -14.19 -2.76
C ALA A 485 -14.18 -13.07 -3.64
N PHE A 486 -13.55 -11.90 -3.57
CA PHE A 486 -13.91 -10.74 -4.40
C PHE A 486 -12.76 -10.33 -5.33
N GLY A 487 -13.11 -9.69 -6.45
CA GLY A 487 -12.18 -9.21 -7.45
C GLY A 487 -12.91 -8.84 -8.73
N ASP A 488 -12.26 -8.11 -9.63
CA ASP A 488 -12.80 -7.82 -10.97
C ASP A 488 -12.58 -9.05 -11.87
N PHE A 489 -13.57 -9.96 -11.93
CA PHE A 489 -13.41 -11.24 -12.63
C PHE A 489 -13.72 -11.15 -14.13
N ASP A 490 -14.41 -10.09 -14.57
CA ASP A 490 -14.73 -9.84 -15.98
C ASP A 490 -14.02 -8.63 -16.62
N GLU A 491 -13.13 -7.99 -15.86
CA GLU A 491 -12.25 -6.86 -16.27
C GLU A 491 -13.04 -5.63 -16.74
N ASP A 492 -14.21 -5.39 -16.15
CA ASP A 492 -15.07 -4.24 -16.43
C ASP A 492 -14.85 -3.05 -15.48
N GLY A 493 -13.99 -3.24 -14.47
CA GLY A 493 -13.54 -2.23 -13.53
C GLY A 493 -14.43 -2.05 -12.30
N ASP A 494 -15.33 -3.00 -12.01
CA ASP A 494 -16.00 -3.11 -10.73
C ASP A 494 -15.76 -4.45 -10.00
N ILE A 495 -15.96 -4.46 -8.68
CA ILE A 495 -15.63 -5.61 -7.84
C ILE A 495 -16.78 -6.62 -7.85
N ASP A 496 -16.51 -7.82 -8.36
CA ASP A 496 -17.43 -8.95 -8.33
C ASP A 496 -17.25 -9.80 -7.07
N LEU A 497 -18.23 -10.67 -6.80
CA LEU A 497 -18.22 -11.56 -5.64
C LEU A 497 -18.52 -13.01 -6.03
N PHE A 498 -17.57 -13.91 -5.76
CA PHE A 498 -17.75 -15.36 -5.87
C PHE A 498 -17.97 -15.98 -4.49
N VAL A 499 -19.11 -16.65 -4.30
CA VAL A 499 -19.52 -17.27 -3.03
C VAL A 499 -19.59 -18.78 -3.20
N VAL A 500 -18.98 -19.52 -2.27
CA VAL A 500 -19.02 -20.98 -2.24
C VAL A 500 -19.96 -21.52 -1.17
N ASN A 501 -20.67 -22.60 -1.50
CA ASN A 501 -21.74 -23.17 -0.69
C ASN A 501 -21.48 -24.65 -0.41
N SER A 502 -21.68 -25.08 0.83
CA SER A 502 -21.42 -26.46 1.25
C SER A 502 -22.55 -27.44 0.95
N ASP A 503 -23.77 -26.97 0.72
CA ASP A 503 -24.96 -27.79 0.46
C ASP A 503 -25.78 -27.29 -0.75
N GLY A 504 -25.17 -26.45 -1.60
CA GLY A 504 -25.79 -25.88 -2.79
C GLY A 504 -24.77 -25.49 -3.86
N PRO A 505 -25.23 -24.97 -5.02
CA PRO A 505 -24.35 -24.50 -6.07
C PRO A 505 -23.62 -23.21 -5.65
N ASN A 506 -22.37 -23.05 -6.09
CA ASN A 506 -21.63 -21.79 -5.92
C ASN A 506 -22.23 -20.69 -6.81
N THR A 507 -21.97 -19.42 -6.49
CA THR A 507 -22.48 -18.27 -7.26
C THR A 507 -21.38 -17.27 -7.58
N LEU A 508 -21.26 -16.88 -8.86
CA LEU A 508 -20.50 -15.70 -9.29
C LEU A 508 -21.47 -14.55 -9.55
N ASN A 509 -21.32 -13.47 -8.79
CA ASN A 509 -22.17 -12.30 -8.84
C ASN A 509 -21.37 -11.13 -9.41
N ALA A 510 -21.70 -10.75 -10.66
CA ALA A 510 -21.10 -9.60 -11.31
C ALA A 510 -21.69 -8.31 -10.75
N ASN A 511 -20.86 -7.36 -10.36
CA ASN A 511 -21.33 -6.05 -9.96
C ASN A 511 -21.87 -5.32 -11.20
N GLN A 512 -22.91 -4.52 -11.03
CA GLN A 512 -23.50 -3.71 -12.11
C GLN A 512 -23.42 -2.23 -11.75
N ARG A 513 -22.62 -1.92 -10.72
CA ARG A 513 -22.57 -0.66 -10.00
C ARG A 513 -23.92 -0.31 -9.37
N LEU A 514 -24.00 0.87 -8.76
CA LEU A 514 -25.21 1.35 -8.06
C LEU A 514 -25.68 0.41 -6.94
N GLY A 515 -24.79 -0.44 -6.45
CA GLY A 515 -25.05 -1.41 -5.40
C GLY A 515 -25.94 -2.59 -5.80
N ILE A 516 -25.98 -2.97 -7.08
CA ILE A 516 -26.78 -4.11 -7.57
C ILE A 516 -25.86 -5.14 -8.23
N PHE A 517 -26.03 -6.41 -7.84
CA PHE A 517 -25.33 -7.53 -8.43
C PHE A 517 -26.22 -8.37 -9.33
N ARG A 518 -25.57 -9.07 -10.27
CA ARG A 518 -26.19 -10.01 -11.20
C ARG A 518 -25.49 -11.36 -11.12
N ASP A 519 -26.24 -12.42 -10.83
CA ASP A 519 -25.75 -13.80 -10.94
C ASP A 519 -25.42 -14.14 -12.41
N ILE A 520 -24.14 -14.42 -12.68
CA ILE A 520 -23.61 -14.84 -13.98
C ILE A 520 -23.07 -16.28 -13.97
N THR A 521 -23.34 -17.06 -12.92
CA THR A 521 -22.83 -18.43 -12.73
C THR A 521 -23.16 -19.35 -13.91
N GLY A 522 -24.36 -19.20 -14.49
CA GLY A 522 -24.80 -20.05 -15.59
C GLY A 522 -24.01 -19.89 -16.90
N GLN A 523 -23.32 -18.76 -17.06
CA GLN A 523 -22.48 -18.45 -18.23
C GLN A 523 -20.99 -18.44 -17.90
N SER A 524 -20.61 -18.45 -16.61
CA SER A 524 -19.20 -18.38 -16.18
C SER A 524 -18.45 -19.70 -16.22
N GLY A 525 -19.12 -20.84 -16.39
CA GLY A 525 -18.45 -22.17 -16.31
C GLY A 525 -18.15 -22.65 -14.89
N LEU A 526 -18.52 -21.87 -13.86
CA LEU A 526 -18.35 -22.20 -12.44
C LEU A 526 -19.54 -22.97 -11.83
N GLN A 527 -20.41 -23.55 -12.66
CA GLN A 527 -21.51 -24.39 -12.15
C GLN A 527 -20.96 -25.63 -11.42
N THR A 528 -21.13 -25.65 -10.10
CA THR A 528 -20.83 -26.80 -9.25
C THR A 528 -22.12 -27.51 -8.83
N GLY A 529 -22.07 -28.84 -8.80
CA GLY A 529 -23.17 -29.68 -8.28
C GLY A 529 -22.87 -30.31 -6.92
N ASP A 530 -21.60 -30.25 -6.49
CA ASP A 530 -21.09 -30.80 -5.24
C ASP A 530 -20.78 -29.64 -4.29
N GLY A 531 -20.95 -29.84 -2.98
CA GLY A 531 -20.71 -28.80 -1.98
C GLY A 531 -19.23 -28.39 -1.90
N SER A 532 -18.97 -27.09 -1.78
CA SER A 532 -17.65 -26.48 -1.63
C SER A 532 -17.38 -26.04 -0.18
N SER A 533 -16.10 -25.99 0.22
CA SER A 533 -15.68 -25.61 1.58
C SER A 533 -14.98 -24.24 1.64
N ALA A 534 -13.99 -24.01 0.79
CA ALA A 534 -13.18 -22.79 0.76
C ALA A 534 -12.80 -22.39 -0.69
N VAL A 535 -12.50 -21.10 -0.89
CA VAL A 535 -12.04 -20.55 -2.16
C VAL A 535 -10.90 -19.56 -1.96
N THR A 536 -9.90 -19.60 -2.85
CA THR A 536 -8.85 -18.57 -2.94
C THR A 536 -8.74 -18.07 -4.37
N ALA A 537 -8.52 -16.77 -4.53
CA ALA A 537 -8.36 -16.09 -5.82
C ALA A 537 -6.92 -15.61 -6.00
N GLY A 538 -6.37 -15.73 -7.21
CA GLY A 538 -5.02 -15.25 -7.52
C GLY A 538 -4.59 -15.57 -8.95
N ASP A 539 -3.81 -14.69 -9.56
CA ASP A 539 -3.22 -14.89 -10.90
C ASP A 539 -2.02 -15.86 -10.81
N TYR A 540 -2.29 -17.16 -10.69
CA TYR A 540 -1.23 -18.16 -10.48
C TYR A 540 -0.37 -18.38 -11.74
N ASN A 541 -0.92 -18.08 -12.91
CA ASN A 541 -0.30 -18.35 -14.20
C ASN A 541 0.35 -17.09 -14.82
N ASN A 542 0.20 -15.93 -14.19
CA ASN A 542 0.71 -14.63 -14.60
C ASN A 542 0.16 -14.15 -15.96
N ASP A 543 -1.12 -14.43 -16.26
CA ASP A 543 -1.83 -13.97 -17.46
C ASP A 543 -2.60 -12.65 -17.27
N GLY A 544 -2.68 -12.16 -16.04
CA GLY A 544 -3.30 -10.90 -15.65
C GLY A 544 -4.73 -11.00 -15.13
N PHE A 545 -5.30 -12.21 -15.13
CA PHE A 545 -6.66 -12.46 -14.66
C PHE A 545 -6.66 -13.23 -13.34
N LEU A 546 -7.63 -12.93 -12.46
CA LEU A 546 -7.76 -13.65 -11.20
C LEU A 546 -8.36 -15.03 -11.45
N ASP A 547 -7.57 -16.08 -11.20
CA ASP A 547 -7.99 -17.48 -11.24
C ASP A 547 -8.55 -17.92 -9.87
N LEU A 548 -9.24 -19.07 -9.84
CA LEU A 548 -9.89 -19.58 -8.62
C LEU A 548 -9.47 -21.01 -8.30
N PHE A 549 -8.95 -21.25 -7.10
CA PHE A 549 -8.92 -22.60 -6.53
C PHE A 549 -10.13 -22.80 -5.63
N VAL A 550 -10.97 -23.78 -5.96
CA VAL A 550 -12.20 -24.11 -5.24
C VAL A 550 -12.08 -25.49 -4.64
N SER A 551 -12.16 -25.57 -3.32
CA SER A 551 -12.14 -26.83 -2.58
C SER A 551 -13.54 -27.41 -2.43
N SER A 552 -13.59 -28.72 -2.14
CA SER A 552 -14.85 -29.46 -1.99
C SER A 552 -14.99 -30.05 -0.59
N THR A 553 -16.24 -30.12 -0.13
CA THR A 553 -16.63 -30.87 1.07
C THR A 553 -16.42 -32.39 0.90
N GLU A 554 -16.39 -32.86 -0.35
CA GLU A 554 -16.08 -34.24 -0.71
C GLU A 554 -14.61 -34.36 -1.14
N ALA A 555 -13.92 -35.38 -0.61
CA ALA A 555 -12.51 -35.61 -0.90
C ALA A 555 -12.30 -35.93 -2.39
N GLY A 556 -11.32 -35.28 -3.04
CA GLY A 556 -11.00 -35.47 -4.46
C GLY A 556 -11.84 -34.68 -5.47
N HIS A 557 -12.68 -33.75 -5.01
CA HIS A 557 -13.54 -32.92 -5.87
C HIS A 557 -13.08 -31.45 -5.94
N CYS A 558 -11.87 -31.13 -5.47
CA CYS A 558 -11.28 -29.81 -5.64
C CYS A 558 -11.05 -29.48 -7.12
N LYS A 559 -11.00 -28.20 -7.47
CA LYS A 559 -10.75 -27.73 -8.85
C LYS A 559 -9.94 -26.45 -8.85
N LEU A 560 -9.00 -26.34 -9.79
CA LEU A 560 -8.38 -25.09 -10.19
C LEU A 560 -9.05 -24.60 -11.48
N TYR A 561 -9.53 -23.36 -11.47
CA TYR A 561 -10.23 -22.72 -12.57
C TYR A 561 -9.41 -21.57 -13.11
N ARG A 562 -9.19 -21.56 -14.42
CA ARG A 562 -8.56 -20.47 -15.14
C ARG A 562 -9.59 -19.48 -15.65
N ASN A 563 -9.40 -18.19 -15.37
CA ASN A 563 -10.22 -17.10 -15.86
C ASN A 563 -9.82 -16.74 -17.30
N LEU A 564 -10.80 -16.38 -18.13
CA LEU A 564 -10.59 -15.97 -19.52
C LEU A 564 -10.67 -14.45 -19.72
N GLY A 565 -10.90 -13.69 -18.65
CA GLY A 565 -10.92 -12.22 -18.63
C GLY A 565 -12.24 -11.60 -19.13
N ASP A 566 -13.32 -12.37 -19.15
CA ASP A 566 -14.68 -11.93 -19.52
C ASP A 566 -15.75 -12.47 -18.56
N GLY A 567 -15.34 -12.86 -17.35
CA GLY A 567 -16.18 -13.49 -16.33
C GLY A 567 -16.45 -14.98 -16.59
N SER A 568 -15.83 -15.58 -17.62
CA SER A 568 -15.88 -17.01 -17.88
C SER A 568 -14.60 -17.74 -17.44
N PHE A 569 -14.79 -18.98 -16.99
CA PHE A 569 -13.78 -19.83 -16.38
C PHE A 569 -13.80 -21.22 -17.01
N GLU A 570 -12.63 -21.84 -17.08
CA GLU A 570 -12.48 -23.25 -17.45
C GLU A 570 -11.64 -24.00 -16.41
N SER A 571 -11.87 -25.31 -16.27
CA SER A 571 -11.04 -26.14 -15.40
C SER A 571 -9.63 -26.23 -16.00
N ASP A 572 -8.62 -25.95 -15.18
CA ASP A 572 -7.24 -26.14 -15.61
C ASP A 572 -6.94 -27.65 -15.76
N ILE A 573 -6.49 -28.02 -16.95
CA ILE A 573 -6.20 -29.41 -17.31
C ILE A 573 -4.81 -29.87 -16.87
N GLU A 574 -3.88 -28.94 -16.63
CA GLU A 574 -2.51 -29.27 -16.21
C GLU A 574 -2.44 -29.56 -14.69
N SER A 575 -3.38 -29.07 -13.89
CA SER A 575 -3.50 -29.33 -12.44
C SER A 575 -4.02 -30.73 -12.05
N GLN A 576 -4.21 -31.67 -12.99
CA GLN A 576 -4.77 -33.00 -12.67
C GLN A 576 -3.98 -33.76 -11.58
N GLU A 577 -2.65 -33.68 -11.59
CA GLU A 577 -1.81 -34.32 -10.56
C GLU A 577 -2.00 -33.67 -9.18
N LEU A 578 -2.12 -32.34 -9.13
CA LEU A 578 -2.46 -31.59 -7.92
C LEU A 578 -3.82 -32.06 -7.38
N ILE A 579 -4.87 -32.04 -8.20
CA ILE A 579 -6.22 -32.44 -7.78
C ILE A 579 -6.26 -33.91 -7.33
N GLN A 580 -5.57 -34.80 -8.04
CA GLN A 580 -5.49 -36.22 -7.67
C GLN A 580 -4.79 -36.44 -6.32
N SER A 581 -3.76 -35.64 -6.00
CA SER A 581 -3.08 -35.74 -4.71
C SER A 581 -3.97 -35.35 -3.52
N LEU A 582 -5.04 -34.58 -3.76
CA LEU A 582 -6.04 -34.17 -2.77
C LEU A 582 -7.23 -35.15 -2.64
N GLN A 583 -7.15 -36.35 -3.21
CA GLN A 583 -8.26 -37.33 -3.18
C GLN A 583 -8.58 -37.89 -1.79
N ASP A 584 -7.61 -37.85 -0.86
CA ASP A 584 -7.71 -38.45 0.47
C ASP A 584 -7.68 -37.40 1.59
N ILE A 585 -8.02 -36.14 1.29
CA ILE A 585 -8.10 -35.02 2.24
C ILE A 585 -9.47 -34.34 2.14
N ARG A 586 -10.02 -33.95 3.28
CA ARG A 586 -11.14 -33.01 3.36
C ARG A 586 -10.57 -31.63 3.62
N VAL A 587 -10.54 -30.81 2.57
CA VAL A 587 -9.93 -29.49 2.61
C VAL A 587 -10.80 -28.53 3.43
N CYS A 588 -10.17 -27.87 4.39
CA CYS A 588 -10.82 -26.84 5.22
C CYS A 588 -10.51 -25.44 4.71
N ASP A 589 -9.29 -25.23 4.20
CA ASP A 589 -8.82 -23.93 3.75
C ASP A 589 -7.69 -24.08 2.72
N ALA A 590 -7.51 -23.07 1.88
CA ALA A 590 -6.46 -23.00 0.88
C ALA A 590 -6.03 -21.54 0.64
N SER A 591 -4.75 -21.31 0.42
CA SER A 591 -4.20 -19.97 0.15
C SER A 591 -3.22 -20.02 -1.00
N PHE A 592 -3.36 -19.08 -1.93
CA PHE A 592 -2.26 -18.73 -2.83
C PHE A 592 -1.22 -17.90 -2.07
N LEU A 593 0.06 -18.17 -2.29
CA LEU A 593 1.19 -17.42 -1.73
C LEU A 593 2.42 -17.58 -2.64
N ASP A 594 3.38 -16.67 -2.57
CA ASP A 594 4.68 -16.80 -3.26
C ASP A 594 5.73 -17.02 -2.16
N PHE A 595 6.00 -18.28 -1.80
CA PHE A 595 6.81 -18.58 -0.61
C PHE A 595 8.31 -18.52 -0.88
N ASP A 596 8.74 -18.64 -2.13
CA ASP A 596 10.14 -18.57 -2.51
C ASP A 596 10.50 -17.28 -3.27
N ASN A 597 9.56 -16.33 -3.34
CA ASN A 597 9.69 -15.03 -3.98
C ASN A 597 10.07 -15.11 -5.46
N ASP A 598 9.74 -16.19 -6.17
CA ASP A 598 10.10 -16.36 -7.58
C ASP A 598 9.21 -15.56 -8.55
N GLY A 599 8.07 -15.07 -8.05
CA GLY A 599 7.07 -14.29 -8.78
C GLY A 599 5.88 -15.10 -9.31
N PHE A 600 5.75 -16.38 -8.95
CA PHE A 600 4.59 -17.22 -9.27
C PHE A 600 3.87 -17.64 -8.00
N LEU A 601 2.53 -17.60 -8.01
CA LEU A 601 1.78 -18.05 -6.84
C LEU A 601 1.82 -19.58 -6.74
N ASP A 602 2.30 -20.05 -5.60
CA ASP A 602 2.21 -21.38 -5.05
C ASP A 602 0.87 -21.60 -4.34
N LEU A 603 0.54 -22.85 -4.01
CA LEU A 603 -0.69 -23.19 -3.32
C LEU A 603 -0.42 -23.96 -2.03
N LEU A 604 -0.91 -23.44 -0.91
CA LEU A 604 -0.99 -24.16 0.36
C LEU A 604 -2.43 -24.62 0.60
N VAL A 605 -2.59 -25.90 0.93
CA VAL A 605 -3.88 -26.52 1.23
C VAL A 605 -3.82 -27.19 2.60
N VAL A 606 -4.78 -26.88 3.47
CA VAL A 606 -4.91 -27.53 4.78
C VAL A 606 -6.27 -28.18 4.97
N GLY A 607 -6.30 -29.27 5.71
CA GLY A 607 -7.52 -30.00 6.02
C GLY A 607 -7.30 -31.19 6.94
N GLU A 608 -8.32 -32.06 6.98
CA GLU A 608 -8.27 -33.32 7.71
C GLU A 608 -7.97 -34.49 6.76
N PRO A 609 -6.96 -35.32 7.06
CA PRO A 609 -6.72 -36.52 6.26
C PRO A 609 -7.86 -37.53 6.45
N ALA A 610 -8.33 -38.13 5.36
CA ALA A 610 -9.40 -39.13 5.38
C ALA A 610 -9.01 -40.40 6.16
N ILE A 611 -7.70 -40.66 6.30
CA ILE A 611 -7.12 -41.77 7.06
C ILE A 611 -6.20 -41.18 8.12
N ARG A 612 -6.24 -41.70 9.35
CA ARG A 612 -5.45 -41.19 10.49
C ARG A 612 -3.93 -41.13 10.29
N SER A 613 -3.38 -41.88 9.33
CA SER A 613 -1.94 -41.88 9.00
C SER A 613 -1.63 -41.12 7.70
N GLY A 614 -2.63 -40.47 7.11
CA GLY A 614 -2.47 -39.64 5.92
C GLY A 614 -1.94 -38.25 6.26
N ASN A 615 -1.72 -37.45 5.22
CA ASN A 615 -1.31 -36.06 5.35
C ASN A 615 -2.50 -35.15 5.00
N GLY A 616 -2.73 -34.14 5.83
CA GLY A 616 -3.78 -33.13 5.67
C GLY A 616 -3.22 -31.74 5.34
N VAL A 617 -1.91 -31.61 5.08
CA VAL A 617 -1.29 -30.34 4.71
C VAL A 617 -0.45 -30.55 3.46
N PHE A 618 -0.72 -29.79 2.41
CA PHE A 618 0.00 -29.87 1.14
C PHE A 618 0.46 -28.49 0.71
N LEU A 619 1.76 -28.34 0.51
CA LEU A 619 2.36 -27.19 -0.15
C LEU A 619 2.78 -27.58 -1.56
N TYR A 620 2.34 -26.79 -2.54
CA TYR A 620 2.57 -27.01 -3.96
C TYR A 620 3.36 -25.84 -4.55
N HIS A 621 4.57 -26.10 -5.01
CA HIS A 621 5.39 -25.14 -5.71
C HIS A 621 5.00 -25.03 -7.19
N ASN A 622 4.76 -23.83 -7.68
CA ASN A 622 4.46 -23.54 -9.08
C ASN A 622 5.76 -23.27 -9.86
N ASP A 623 6.09 -24.10 -10.86
CA ASP A 623 7.35 -23.92 -11.62
C ASP A 623 7.35 -22.78 -12.65
N GLY A 624 6.31 -21.94 -12.63
CA GLY A 624 6.08 -20.85 -13.58
C GLY A 624 5.63 -21.31 -14.97
N THR A 625 5.37 -22.61 -15.17
CA THR A 625 4.75 -23.14 -16.39
C THR A 625 3.27 -23.49 -16.21
N GLY A 626 2.71 -23.17 -15.04
CA GLY A 626 1.36 -23.56 -14.61
C GLY A 626 1.30 -24.97 -14.01
N LYS A 627 2.45 -25.57 -13.69
CA LYS A 627 2.54 -26.90 -13.06
C LYS A 627 2.94 -26.81 -11.61
N PHE A 628 2.26 -27.61 -10.80
CA PHE A 628 2.43 -27.65 -9.36
C PHE A 628 3.16 -28.93 -8.91
N TYR A 629 4.15 -28.78 -8.03
CA TYR A 629 4.91 -29.89 -7.45
C TYR A 629 4.79 -29.89 -5.94
N ILE A 630 4.53 -31.06 -5.37
CA ILE A 630 4.43 -31.23 -3.92
C ILE A 630 5.81 -31.08 -3.26
N VAL A 631 5.92 -30.18 -2.27
CA VAL A 631 7.16 -29.85 -1.54
C VAL A 631 6.94 -29.98 -0.02
N LEU A 632 6.68 -31.20 0.45
CA LEU A 632 6.37 -31.44 1.88
C LEU A 632 7.61 -31.51 2.78
N ASP A 633 8.79 -31.71 2.20
CA ASP A 633 10.04 -31.87 2.92
C ASP A 633 10.56 -30.57 3.55
N ILE A 634 10.07 -29.43 3.09
CA ILE A 634 10.38 -28.11 3.66
C ILE A 634 9.46 -27.76 4.84
N LEU A 635 8.34 -28.45 5.03
CA LEU A 635 7.43 -28.26 6.17
C LEU A 635 7.85 -29.11 7.39
N PRO A 636 7.47 -28.72 8.62
CA PRO A 636 7.65 -29.57 9.80
C PRO A 636 6.96 -30.92 9.64
N GLY A 637 7.70 -32.02 9.80
CA GLY A 637 7.19 -33.37 9.51
C GLY A 637 6.08 -33.88 10.43
N ASP A 638 5.77 -33.17 11.53
CA ASP A 638 4.64 -33.45 12.42
C ASP A 638 3.39 -32.59 12.12
N LEU A 639 3.49 -31.62 11.21
CA LEU A 639 2.37 -30.84 10.70
C LEU A 639 1.56 -31.69 9.71
N THR A 640 0.53 -32.36 10.22
CA THR A 640 -0.23 -33.38 9.47
C THR A 640 -1.70 -33.04 9.24
N SER A 641 -2.18 -31.91 9.77
CA SER A 641 -3.54 -31.40 9.55
C SER A 641 -3.61 -29.91 9.86
N GLY A 642 -4.57 -29.20 9.26
CA GLY A 642 -4.87 -27.80 9.57
C GLY A 642 -6.33 -27.47 9.24
N ARG A 643 -6.80 -26.34 9.75
CA ARG A 643 -8.17 -25.84 9.58
C ARG A 643 -8.21 -24.49 8.88
N GLN A 644 -7.28 -23.61 9.21
CA GLN A 644 -7.18 -22.26 8.65
C GLN A 644 -5.71 -21.92 8.42
N ILE A 645 -5.45 -21.18 7.35
CA ILE A 645 -4.17 -20.60 6.98
C ILE A 645 -4.27 -19.09 7.20
N GLN A 646 -3.25 -18.50 7.80
CA GLN A 646 -3.00 -17.07 7.75
C GLN A 646 -1.55 -16.87 7.30
N THR A 647 -1.35 -16.15 6.21
CA THR A 647 -0.02 -15.78 5.71
C THR A 647 0.35 -14.39 6.23
N MET A 648 1.61 -14.18 6.59
CA MET A 648 2.14 -12.86 6.95
C MET A 648 3.67 -12.90 6.97
N ASP A 649 4.33 -11.78 6.72
CA ASP A 649 5.74 -11.59 7.01
C ASP A 649 5.86 -11.09 8.46
N TYR A 650 6.09 -12.01 9.42
CA TYR A 650 5.94 -11.71 10.85
C TYR A 650 7.13 -10.94 11.43
N ASN A 651 8.30 -11.05 10.82
CA ASN A 651 9.54 -10.45 11.27
C ASN A 651 10.09 -9.37 10.32
N ASP A 652 9.34 -9.02 9.27
CA ASP A 652 9.68 -7.99 8.28
C ASP A 652 11.01 -8.30 7.58
N ASP A 653 11.25 -9.57 7.26
CA ASP A 653 12.46 -10.03 6.54
C ASP A 653 12.21 -10.27 5.04
N GLY A 654 10.94 -10.19 4.62
CA GLY A 654 10.52 -10.23 3.23
C GLY A 654 10.26 -11.61 2.65
N ASP A 655 10.13 -12.64 3.47
CA ASP A 655 9.43 -13.84 3.05
C ASP A 655 8.14 -14.06 3.83
N MET A 656 7.23 -14.81 3.20
CA MET A 656 5.90 -15.04 3.74
C MET A 656 5.94 -16.22 4.69
N ASP A 657 5.65 -15.96 5.96
CA ASP A 657 5.49 -16.95 7.02
C ASP A 657 4.04 -17.45 7.11
N LEU A 658 3.86 -18.54 7.85
CA LEU A 658 2.57 -19.23 7.97
C LEU A 658 2.13 -19.33 9.41
N VAL A 659 0.90 -18.92 9.70
CA VAL A 659 0.18 -19.31 10.91
C VAL A 659 -0.88 -20.34 10.55
N ILE A 660 -0.76 -21.54 11.12
CA ILE A 660 -1.70 -22.65 10.89
C ILE A 660 -2.51 -22.91 12.16
N ALA A 661 -3.83 -22.73 12.08
CA ALA A 661 -4.75 -23.20 13.10
C ALA A 661 -5.04 -24.68 12.88
N GLY A 662 -4.69 -25.54 13.84
CA GLY A 662 -4.83 -26.98 13.79
C GLY A 662 -6.24 -27.49 14.10
N MET A 663 -6.55 -28.69 13.61
CA MET A 663 -7.82 -29.37 13.92
C MET A 663 -7.94 -29.80 15.39
N ASP A 664 -6.81 -29.92 16.08
CA ASP A 664 -6.70 -30.21 17.51
C ASP A 664 -6.77 -28.93 18.39
N GLY A 665 -6.95 -27.78 17.76
CA GLY A 665 -6.98 -26.47 18.39
C GLY A 665 -5.59 -25.82 18.54
N SER A 666 -4.49 -26.48 18.16
CA SER A 666 -3.17 -25.84 18.19
C SER A 666 -3.11 -24.62 17.23
N VAL A 667 -2.27 -23.64 17.54
CA VAL A 667 -1.85 -22.60 16.59
C VAL A 667 -0.35 -22.74 16.44
N ARG A 668 0.13 -22.83 15.20
CA ARG A 668 1.56 -22.94 14.89
C ARG A 668 2.02 -21.81 14.00
N LEU A 669 3.08 -21.11 14.40
CA LEU A 669 3.78 -20.12 13.57
C LEU A 669 5.01 -20.77 12.96
N LEU A 670 5.07 -20.77 11.63
CA LEU A 670 6.13 -21.39 10.83
C LEU A 670 6.88 -20.29 10.09
N ARG A 671 8.12 -20.01 10.53
CA ARG A 671 9.00 -19.06 9.85
C ARG A 671 9.53 -19.62 8.55
N ASN A 672 9.53 -18.84 7.48
CA ASN A 672 10.07 -19.23 6.19
C ASN A 672 11.58 -18.95 6.12
N ASP A 673 12.42 -19.91 6.50
CA ASP A 673 13.87 -19.71 6.39
C ASP A 673 14.33 -19.78 4.93
N GLY A 674 14.58 -18.62 4.31
CA GLY A 674 15.28 -18.50 3.03
C GLY A 674 14.40 -18.26 1.81
N GLY A 675 13.12 -17.93 2.00
CA GLY A 675 12.24 -17.49 0.90
C GLY A 675 12.72 -16.18 0.28
N ASN A 676 13.29 -15.29 1.10
CA ASN A 676 13.92 -14.02 0.68
C ASN A 676 15.30 -14.17 0.01
N ASN A 677 15.68 -15.39 -0.40
CA ASN A 677 16.83 -15.58 -1.28
C ASN A 677 16.60 -15.05 -2.70
N ASN A 678 15.34 -15.01 -3.15
CA ASN A 678 14.92 -14.17 -4.26
C ASN A 678 14.50 -12.77 -3.75
N HIS A 679 14.40 -11.82 -4.68
CA HIS A 679 14.00 -10.46 -4.35
C HIS A 679 12.47 -10.35 -4.26
N TYR A 680 12.00 -9.34 -3.54
CA TYR A 680 10.58 -9.04 -3.39
C TYR A 680 10.34 -7.53 -3.43
N VAL A 681 9.06 -7.15 -3.45
CA VAL A 681 8.58 -5.80 -3.16
C VAL A 681 7.46 -5.90 -2.15
N LYS A 682 7.60 -5.17 -1.04
CA LYS A 682 6.53 -4.93 -0.08
C LYS A 682 5.99 -3.53 -0.26
N MET A 683 4.67 -3.41 -0.31
CA MET A 683 4.00 -2.12 -0.46
C MET A 683 2.69 -2.10 0.28
N LYS A 684 2.22 -0.89 0.56
CA LYS A 684 0.88 -0.59 1.05
C LYS A 684 0.33 0.55 0.21
N LEU A 685 -0.98 0.50 -0.07
CA LEU A 685 -1.67 1.64 -0.66
C LEU A 685 -2.13 2.60 0.44
N VAL A 686 -1.99 3.90 0.19
CA VAL A 686 -2.47 4.96 1.09
C VAL A 686 -3.40 5.88 0.30
N GLY A 687 -4.70 5.62 0.39
CA GLY A 687 -5.76 6.47 -0.13
C GLY A 687 -5.87 7.79 0.63
N LEU A 688 -6.28 8.87 -0.05
CA LEU A 688 -6.40 10.17 0.58
C LEU A 688 -7.64 10.24 1.48
N ARG A 689 -7.44 10.44 2.78
CA ARG A 689 -8.54 10.50 3.77
C ARG A 689 -9.47 11.70 3.57
N THR A 690 -8.92 12.79 3.06
CA THR A 690 -9.67 14.02 2.74
C THR A 690 -9.32 14.50 1.33
N GLY A 691 -10.18 15.31 0.72
CA GLY A 691 -10.01 15.75 -0.67
C GLY A 691 -10.77 14.84 -1.64
N SER A 692 -10.08 13.89 -2.30
CA SER A 692 -10.71 12.94 -3.25
C SER A 692 -11.66 11.99 -2.51
N ALA A 693 -11.22 11.33 -1.44
CA ALA A 693 -12.03 10.45 -0.59
C ALA A 693 -12.94 9.44 -1.34
N LYS A 694 -12.57 9.04 -2.57
CA LYS A 694 -13.31 8.06 -3.40
C LYS A 694 -12.67 6.67 -3.37
N ASN A 695 -11.62 6.51 -2.57
CA ASN A 695 -10.96 5.26 -2.31
C ASN A 695 -10.89 5.11 -0.79
N ASN A 696 -11.06 3.88 -0.30
CA ASN A 696 -10.77 3.57 1.09
C ASN A 696 -9.26 3.69 1.34
N TYR A 697 -8.86 3.94 2.59
CA TYR A 697 -7.51 4.32 2.99
C TYR A 697 -6.45 3.29 2.59
N TYR A 698 -6.80 2.01 2.57
CA TYR A 698 -5.88 0.92 2.20
C TYR A 698 -6.05 0.46 0.74
N GLY A 699 -6.92 1.10 -0.04
CA GLY A 699 -7.20 0.73 -1.42
C GLY A 699 -7.72 -0.71 -1.59
N ILE A 700 -8.38 -1.28 -0.58
CA ILE A 700 -8.99 -2.62 -0.63
C ILE A 700 -9.93 -2.68 -1.83
N GLY A 701 -9.74 -3.65 -2.72
CA GLY A 701 -10.43 -3.78 -4.00
C GLY A 701 -9.68 -3.23 -5.21
N ALA A 702 -8.62 -2.45 -5.02
CA ALA A 702 -7.78 -1.99 -6.12
C ALA A 702 -7.04 -3.15 -6.79
N LYS A 703 -6.75 -3.01 -8.09
CA LYS A 703 -5.90 -3.94 -8.84
C LYS A 703 -4.49 -3.39 -8.94
N VAL A 704 -3.50 -4.16 -8.50
CA VAL A 704 -2.08 -3.81 -8.57
C VAL A 704 -1.38 -4.77 -9.52
N GLU A 705 -0.73 -4.19 -10.53
CA GLU A 705 0.05 -4.90 -11.53
C GLU A 705 1.52 -4.51 -11.39
N ILE A 706 2.43 -5.49 -11.39
CA ILE A 706 3.87 -5.23 -11.35
C ILE A 706 4.54 -5.87 -12.55
N ARG A 707 5.58 -5.18 -13.05
CA ARG A 707 6.46 -5.73 -14.08
C ARG A 707 7.91 -5.60 -13.65
N ALA A 708 8.64 -6.70 -13.75
CA ALA A 708 10.10 -6.74 -13.58
C ALA A 708 10.70 -7.56 -14.74
N GLY A 709 11.32 -6.90 -15.71
CA GLY A 709 11.81 -7.54 -16.93
C GLY A 709 10.70 -8.26 -17.71
N ASN A 710 10.75 -9.60 -17.71
CA ASN A 710 9.76 -10.49 -18.31
C ASN A 710 8.75 -11.08 -17.32
N LEU A 711 8.89 -10.81 -16.01
CA LEU A 711 7.89 -11.16 -15.01
C LEU A 711 6.81 -10.10 -15.00
N TYR A 712 5.56 -10.54 -14.98
CA TYR A 712 4.36 -9.74 -14.80
C TYR A 712 3.48 -10.46 -13.80
N GLN A 713 2.91 -9.74 -12.85
CA GLN A 713 1.97 -10.28 -11.86
C GLN A 713 0.84 -9.29 -11.65
N SER A 714 -0.33 -9.81 -11.29
CA SER A 714 -1.54 -9.05 -11.01
C SER A 714 -2.16 -9.52 -9.68
N LYS A 715 -2.55 -8.57 -8.83
CA LYS A 715 -3.21 -8.86 -7.54
C LYS A 715 -4.36 -7.89 -7.31
N VAL A 716 -5.41 -8.36 -6.65
CA VAL A 716 -6.41 -7.52 -6.00
C VAL A 716 -6.00 -7.28 -4.55
N VAL A 717 -6.12 -6.05 -4.07
CA VAL A 717 -5.81 -5.68 -2.68
C VAL A 717 -6.94 -6.17 -1.77
N THR A 718 -6.62 -7.08 -0.85
CA THR A 718 -7.59 -7.66 0.10
C THR A 718 -7.25 -7.36 1.56
N GLU A 719 -6.07 -6.80 1.80
CA GLU A 719 -5.54 -6.37 3.08
C GLU A 719 -4.49 -5.25 2.88
N PRO A 720 -4.13 -4.49 3.93
CA PRO A 720 -3.19 -3.37 3.83
C PRO A 720 -1.81 -3.70 3.23
N GLY A 721 -1.26 -4.87 3.56
CA GLY A 721 0.07 -5.29 3.13
C GLY A 721 0.01 -6.05 1.80
N ILE A 722 0.82 -5.64 0.84
CA ILE A 722 0.90 -6.26 -0.49
C ILE A 722 2.33 -6.71 -0.74
N HIS A 723 2.48 -7.98 -1.10
CA HIS A 723 3.76 -8.63 -1.34
C HIS A 723 3.88 -9.13 -2.78
N PHE A 724 5.01 -8.90 -3.44
CA PHE A 724 5.32 -9.47 -4.76
C PHE A 724 6.74 -10.05 -4.79
N GLY A 725 6.90 -11.32 -5.17
CA GLY A 725 8.22 -11.85 -5.52
C GLY A 725 8.70 -11.29 -6.86
N LEU A 726 9.99 -11.04 -6.97
CA LEU A 726 10.66 -10.56 -8.19
C LEU A 726 11.56 -11.62 -8.81
N GLY A 727 11.72 -12.77 -8.15
CA GLY A 727 12.71 -13.79 -8.46
C GLY A 727 14.13 -13.20 -8.44
N PRO A 728 14.97 -13.49 -9.44
CA PRO A 728 16.36 -13.04 -9.47
C PRO A 728 16.53 -11.56 -9.88
N ARG A 729 15.46 -10.77 -9.93
CA ARG A 729 15.48 -9.38 -10.45
C ARG A 729 15.60 -8.41 -9.30
N SER A 730 16.59 -7.53 -9.34
CA SER A 730 16.87 -6.65 -8.21
C SER A 730 15.86 -5.52 -7.99
N LYS A 731 14.94 -5.27 -8.94
CA LYS A 731 13.89 -4.26 -8.82
C LYS A 731 12.76 -4.46 -9.83
N ALA A 732 11.63 -3.81 -9.55
CA ALA A 732 10.55 -3.64 -10.51
C ALA A 732 10.84 -2.49 -11.51
N ASP A 733 10.29 -2.63 -12.72
CA ASP A 733 10.33 -1.62 -13.77
C ASP A 733 9.14 -0.66 -13.66
N VAL A 734 7.96 -1.20 -13.35
CA VAL A 734 6.73 -0.42 -13.19
C VAL A 734 5.77 -1.14 -12.24
N ILE A 735 5.11 -0.36 -11.38
CA ILE A 735 3.89 -0.74 -10.68
C ILE A 735 2.74 0.09 -11.26
N ARG A 736 1.64 -0.55 -11.61
CA ARG A 736 0.39 0.10 -12.02
C ARG A 736 -0.69 -0.24 -11.02
N ILE A 737 -1.33 0.78 -10.48
CA ILE A 737 -2.45 0.68 -9.55
C ILE A 737 -3.69 1.12 -10.33
N LEU A 738 -4.72 0.30 -10.36
CA LEU A 738 -6.08 0.70 -10.70
C LEU A 738 -6.85 0.81 -9.37
N TRP A 739 -6.98 2.04 -8.88
CA TRP A 739 -7.71 2.35 -7.65
C TRP A 739 -9.19 1.95 -7.74
N THR A 740 -9.88 1.80 -6.61
CA THR A 740 -11.30 1.37 -6.59
C THR A 740 -12.22 2.33 -7.32
N ASN A 741 -11.91 3.63 -7.34
CA ASN A 741 -12.60 4.60 -8.17
C ASN A 741 -12.30 4.47 -9.70
N GLY A 742 -11.51 3.47 -10.09
CA GLY A 742 -11.03 3.15 -11.43
C GLY A 742 -9.91 4.05 -11.95
N VAL A 743 -9.26 4.89 -11.13
CA VAL A 743 -8.16 5.76 -11.57
C VAL A 743 -6.90 4.91 -11.74
N PRO A 744 -6.27 4.88 -12.93
CA PRO A 744 -4.96 4.27 -13.07
C PRO A 744 -3.86 5.23 -12.61
N GLN A 745 -2.92 4.74 -11.80
CA GLN A 745 -1.69 5.41 -11.39
C GLN A 745 -0.50 4.50 -11.72
N ASN A 746 0.56 5.07 -12.31
CA ASN A 746 1.74 4.31 -12.70
C ASN A 746 2.99 4.87 -12.01
N ILE A 747 3.78 3.98 -11.43
CA ILE A 747 5.04 4.32 -10.75
C ILE A 747 6.17 3.60 -11.48
N PHE A 748 7.10 4.37 -12.02
CA PHE A 748 8.22 3.85 -12.79
C PHE A 748 9.46 3.71 -11.92
N TYR A 749 10.10 2.54 -12.00
CA TYR A 749 11.28 2.18 -11.21
C TYR A 749 11.09 2.44 -9.70
N PRO A 750 10.04 1.85 -9.09
CA PRO A 750 9.77 2.00 -7.67
C PRO A 750 10.92 1.45 -6.81
N GLY A 751 10.96 1.86 -5.53
CA GLY A 751 11.82 1.24 -4.53
C GLY A 751 11.41 -0.21 -4.21
N THR A 752 12.16 -0.87 -3.33
CA THR A 752 11.89 -2.25 -2.90
C THR A 752 10.88 -2.33 -1.74
N ASP A 753 10.85 -1.34 -0.86
CA ASP A 753 9.91 -1.25 0.27
C ASP A 753 9.34 0.17 0.33
N GLN A 754 8.08 0.35 -0.08
CA GLN A 754 7.53 1.69 -0.22
C GLN A 754 6.00 1.73 -0.03
N ASP A 755 5.54 2.67 0.80
CA ASP A 755 4.15 3.13 0.80
C ASP A 755 3.83 3.89 -0.49
N LEU A 756 2.84 3.40 -1.22
CA LEU A 756 2.39 3.99 -2.48
C LEU A 756 1.14 4.83 -2.20
N VAL A 757 1.37 6.13 -2.17
CA VAL A 757 0.35 7.13 -1.89
C VAL A 757 -0.51 7.39 -3.13
N GLU A 758 -1.83 7.46 -2.95
CA GLU A 758 -2.77 7.91 -3.97
C GLU A 758 -2.38 9.30 -4.49
N GLU A 759 -2.25 9.42 -5.80
CA GLU A 759 -2.20 10.72 -6.45
C GLU A 759 -3.62 11.20 -6.70
N GLN A 760 -3.94 12.41 -6.22
CA GLN A 760 -5.21 13.05 -6.53
C GLN A 760 -5.28 13.34 -8.04
N ILE A 761 -6.01 12.50 -8.76
CA ILE A 761 -6.25 12.66 -10.20
C ILE A 761 -7.74 12.98 -10.40
N LEU A 762 -8.01 14.24 -10.78
CA LEU A 762 -9.34 14.65 -11.21
C LEU A 762 -9.78 13.83 -12.43
N LYS A 763 -11.00 13.30 -12.42
CA LYS A 763 -11.58 12.47 -13.50
C LYS A 763 -12.70 13.13 -14.31
N GLY A 764 -13.40 14.10 -13.73
CA GLY A 764 -14.48 14.87 -14.35
C GLY A 764 -14.49 16.31 -13.84
N SER A 765 -14.75 17.27 -14.73
CA SER A 765 -14.80 18.72 -14.44
C SER A 765 -15.51 19.46 -15.56
N CYS A 766 -15.95 20.66 -15.21
CA CYS A 766 -16.42 21.65 -16.16
C CYS A 766 -15.35 21.94 -17.25
N PRO A 767 -15.76 22.17 -18.51
CA PRO A 767 -14.86 22.61 -19.57
C PRO A 767 -14.15 23.91 -19.21
N PHE A 768 -12.91 24.10 -19.65
CA PHE A 768 -12.18 25.35 -19.47
C PHE A 768 -12.32 26.28 -20.67
N LEU A 769 -12.47 27.57 -20.38
CA LEU A 769 -12.55 28.64 -21.37
C LEU A 769 -11.25 29.42 -21.40
N TYR A 770 -10.63 29.48 -22.58
CA TYR A 770 -9.41 30.25 -22.84
C TYR A 770 -9.68 31.35 -23.87
N THR A 771 -9.07 32.52 -23.67
CA THR A 771 -9.21 33.66 -24.57
C THR A 771 -7.86 34.20 -25.00
N TRP A 772 -7.78 34.74 -26.23
CA TRP A 772 -6.57 35.39 -26.71
C TRP A 772 -6.45 36.81 -26.14
N ASN A 773 -5.46 37.05 -25.27
CA ASN A 773 -5.26 38.36 -24.64
C ASN A 773 -4.50 39.38 -25.51
N GLY A 774 -4.01 38.96 -26.69
CA GLY A 774 -3.17 39.78 -27.57
C GLY A 774 -1.81 39.15 -27.85
N GLU A 775 -1.30 38.36 -26.90
CA GLU A 775 0.04 37.75 -26.93
C GLU A 775 -0.03 36.22 -26.82
N GLU A 776 -0.92 35.71 -25.98
CA GLU A 776 -1.11 34.28 -25.75
C GLU A 776 -2.58 33.93 -25.45
N TYR A 777 -2.88 32.64 -25.37
CA TYR A 777 -4.14 32.18 -24.80
C TYR A 777 -4.00 32.13 -23.28
N VAL A 778 -4.90 32.80 -22.58
CA VAL A 778 -4.96 32.80 -21.11
C VAL A 778 -6.21 32.05 -20.67
N PHE A 779 -6.07 31.29 -19.58
CA PHE A 779 -7.21 30.70 -18.89
C PHE A 779 -8.11 31.83 -18.38
N LEU A 780 -9.40 31.75 -18.68
CA LEU A 780 -10.39 32.71 -18.21
C LEU A 780 -11.12 32.16 -16.98
N LYS A 781 -11.81 31.04 -17.15
CA LYS A 781 -12.50 30.28 -16.10
C LYS A 781 -13.04 28.95 -16.63
N ASP A 782 -13.55 28.11 -15.74
CA ASP A 782 -14.42 26.99 -16.05
C ASP A 782 -15.85 27.44 -16.42
N ILE A 783 -16.56 26.63 -17.22
CA ILE A 783 -17.88 27.00 -17.77
C ILE A 783 -18.89 25.86 -17.59
N MET A 784 -20.20 26.16 -17.61
CA MET A 784 -21.27 25.17 -17.42
C MET A 784 -21.48 24.70 -15.97
N TRP A 785 -20.88 25.38 -14.99
CA TRP A 785 -20.96 25.07 -13.55
C TRP A 785 -22.34 25.27 -12.92
N ARG A 786 -23.31 25.85 -13.65
CA ARG A 786 -24.67 26.14 -13.14
C ARG A 786 -25.45 24.90 -12.70
N SER A 787 -25.25 23.74 -13.32
CA SER A 787 -25.60 22.39 -12.86
C SER A 787 -25.66 21.42 -14.07
N ALA A 788 -25.29 20.15 -13.86
CA ALA A 788 -25.54 19.10 -14.84
C ALA A 788 -27.05 18.79 -14.94
N LEU A 789 -27.53 18.44 -16.13
CA LEU A 789 -28.93 18.10 -16.36
C LEU A 789 -29.36 16.91 -15.48
N GLY A 790 -30.40 17.11 -14.67
CA GLY A 790 -30.90 16.06 -13.77
C GLY A 790 -30.02 15.79 -12.55
N MET A 791 -29.05 16.66 -12.25
CA MET A 791 -28.26 16.59 -11.02
C MET A 791 -29.18 16.77 -9.80
N PRO A 792 -29.12 15.91 -8.78
CA PRO A 792 -29.87 16.11 -7.54
C PRO A 792 -29.32 17.34 -6.80
N LEU A 793 -30.22 18.19 -6.32
CA LEU A 793 -29.94 19.40 -5.55
C LEU A 793 -30.52 19.23 -4.14
N GLY A 794 -29.81 19.75 -3.13
CA GLY A 794 -30.28 19.67 -1.75
C GLY A 794 -30.30 18.23 -1.21
N ILE A 795 -29.29 17.42 -1.55
CA ILE A 795 -29.16 16.00 -1.16
C ILE A 795 -29.22 15.83 0.38
N MET A 796 -28.78 16.85 1.12
CA MET A 796 -28.81 16.90 2.59
C MET A 796 -30.03 17.65 3.16
N GLY A 797 -30.96 18.07 2.31
CA GLY A 797 -32.21 18.74 2.71
C GLY A 797 -33.36 17.75 2.94
N GLU A 798 -34.47 18.23 3.50
CA GLU A 798 -35.67 17.40 3.71
C GLU A 798 -36.30 16.89 2.41
N ALA A 799 -35.95 17.48 1.26
CA ALA A 799 -36.38 17.06 -0.06
C ALA A 799 -35.27 17.27 -1.10
N THR A 800 -34.91 16.22 -1.82
CA THR A 800 -34.04 16.29 -2.99
C THR A 800 -34.81 16.86 -4.18
N GLU A 801 -34.36 17.99 -4.71
CA GLU A 801 -34.83 18.51 -6.00
C GLU A 801 -33.87 18.06 -7.11
N TYR A 802 -34.24 18.31 -8.37
CA TYR A 802 -33.37 18.00 -9.52
C TYR A 802 -33.18 19.24 -10.38
N ALA A 803 -31.97 19.41 -10.88
CA ALA A 803 -31.61 20.54 -11.73
C ALA A 803 -32.51 20.59 -12.97
N SER A 804 -33.16 21.74 -13.16
CA SER A 804 -34.04 21.98 -14.31
C SER A 804 -33.24 22.06 -15.62
N PRO A 805 -33.87 21.81 -16.78
CA PRO A 805 -33.24 22.02 -18.08
C PRO A 805 -32.64 23.42 -18.28
N ASP A 806 -33.23 24.46 -17.66
CA ASP A 806 -32.75 25.84 -17.75
C ASP A 806 -31.38 26.06 -17.10
N ALA A 807 -30.92 25.15 -16.24
CA ALA A 807 -29.58 25.18 -15.67
C ALA A 807 -28.48 24.97 -16.72
N SER A 808 -28.82 24.42 -17.90
CA SER A 808 -27.90 24.26 -19.04
C SER A 808 -27.59 25.56 -19.79
N VAL A 809 -28.24 26.68 -19.42
CA VAL A 809 -27.98 28.01 -20.02
C VAL A 809 -27.10 28.84 -19.10
N ASP A 810 -25.88 29.12 -19.56
CA ASP A 810 -24.86 29.85 -18.81
C ASP A 810 -24.47 31.17 -19.49
N TYR A 811 -24.16 32.18 -18.68
CA TYR A 811 -23.72 33.51 -19.13
C TYR A 811 -22.42 33.87 -18.43
N ILE A 812 -21.35 33.96 -19.19
CA ILE A 812 -20.00 34.16 -18.65
C ILE A 812 -19.45 35.52 -19.08
N LYS A 813 -18.95 36.28 -18.11
CA LYS A 813 -18.25 37.54 -18.39
C LYS A 813 -16.85 37.27 -18.94
N ILE A 814 -16.57 37.80 -20.14
CA ILE A 814 -15.22 37.89 -20.69
C ILE A 814 -14.74 39.36 -20.56
N PRO A 815 -13.73 39.66 -19.72
CA PRO A 815 -13.17 41.00 -19.63
C PRO A 815 -12.55 41.45 -20.96
N GLY A 816 -12.74 42.72 -21.33
CA GLY A 816 -12.30 43.25 -22.63
C GLY A 816 -10.79 43.30 -22.83
N GLU A 817 -10.03 43.28 -21.74
CA GLU A 817 -8.58 43.13 -21.70
C GLU A 817 -8.13 41.70 -22.04
N LEU A 818 -8.93 40.68 -21.73
CA LEU A 818 -8.60 39.28 -21.95
C LEU A 818 -9.07 38.74 -23.32
N LEU A 819 -9.81 39.52 -24.10
CA LEU A 819 -10.25 39.15 -25.45
C LEU A 819 -9.86 40.21 -26.48
N LYS A 820 -8.71 39.99 -27.15
CA LYS A 820 -8.19 40.84 -28.23
C LYS A 820 -8.34 40.16 -29.59
N PRO A 821 -8.45 40.93 -30.69
CA PRO A 821 -8.52 40.36 -32.02
C PRO A 821 -7.16 39.79 -32.45
N LYS A 822 -7.14 38.53 -32.89
CA LYS A 822 -6.03 37.87 -33.56
C LYS A 822 -6.31 37.84 -35.07
N ASN A 823 -5.52 38.58 -35.86
CA ASN A 823 -5.73 38.70 -37.31
C ASN A 823 -7.15 39.16 -37.70
N GLY A 824 -7.71 40.11 -36.95
CA GLY A 824 -9.06 40.66 -37.20
C GLY A 824 -10.22 39.76 -36.76
N LYS A 825 -9.95 38.67 -36.02
CA LYS A 825 -10.96 37.77 -35.45
C LYS A 825 -10.76 37.63 -33.95
N TYR A 826 -11.85 37.58 -33.19
CA TYR A 826 -11.78 37.12 -31.80
C TYR A 826 -11.63 35.61 -31.79
N SER A 827 -10.74 35.11 -30.95
CA SER A 827 -10.44 33.68 -30.83
C SER A 827 -10.62 33.25 -29.38
N VAL A 828 -11.41 32.20 -29.22
CA VAL A 828 -11.79 31.60 -27.95
C VAL A 828 -11.61 30.10 -28.10
N GLN A 829 -11.06 29.45 -27.08
CA GLN A 829 -10.89 28.00 -27.05
C GLN A 829 -11.65 27.45 -25.86
N VAL A 830 -12.34 26.34 -26.07
CA VAL A 830 -12.93 25.54 -25.01
C VAL A 830 -12.27 24.18 -25.07
N THR A 831 -11.76 23.74 -23.93
CA THR A 831 -11.08 22.47 -23.78
C THR A 831 -11.81 21.61 -22.76
N GLY A 832 -11.70 20.29 -22.92
CA GLY A 832 -12.17 19.31 -21.96
C GLY A 832 -10.95 18.59 -21.43
N GLU A 833 -10.59 18.94 -20.20
CA GLU A 833 -9.38 18.47 -19.53
C GLU A 833 -9.54 17.01 -19.06
N LEU A 834 -10.78 16.57 -18.86
CA LEU A 834 -11.14 15.35 -18.17
C LEU A 834 -12.06 14.44 -19.01
N TRP A 835 -12.48 13.29 -18.45
CA TRP A 835 -13.15 12.19 -19.18
C TRP A 835 -14.64 12.44 -19.42
N GLU A 836 -14.99 13.61 -19.96
CA GLU A 836 -16.37 14.01 -20.23
C GLU A 836 -16.60 14.29 -21.72
N THR A 837 -17.81 14.00 -22.20
CA THR A 837 -18.25 14.46 -23.52
C THR A 837 -18.97 15.79 -23.38
N ILE A 838 -18.34 16.84 -23.89
CA ILE A 838 -18.89 18.20 -23.84
C ILE A 838 -19.84 18.41 -25.02
N TYR A 839 -21.11 18.71 -24.73
CA TYR A 839 -22.12 19.01 -25.73
C TYR A 839 -22.60 20.46 -25.64
N PHE A 840 -22.50 21.20 -26.75
CA PHE A 840 -23.04 22.55 -26.89
C PHE A 840 -24.16 22.55 -27.94
N ASP A 841 -25.36 22.98 -27.54
CA ASP A 841 -26.43 23.28 -28.50
C ASP A 841 -26.20 24.66 -29.15
N LYS A 842 -25.76 25.65 -28.36
CA LYS A 842 -25.51 27.01 -28.85
C LYS A 842 -24.44 27.73 -28.05
N VAL A 843 -23.50 28.36 -28.76
CA VAL A 843 -22.52 29.30 -28.21
C VAL A 843 -22.68 30.64 -28.92
N ALA A 844 -22.73 31.74 -28.17
CA ALA A 844 -22.84 33.09 -28.71
C ALA A 844 -21.99 34.08 -27.91
N LEU A 845 -21.32 34.99 -28.62
CA LEU A 845 -20.63 36.12 -28.00
C LEU A 845 -21.56 37.33 -27.98
N VAL A 846 -21.86 37.84 -26.78
CA VAL A 846 -22.68 39.05 -26.58
C VAL A 846 -21.75 40.21 -26.26
N VAL A 847 -21.78 41.26 -27.08
CA VAL A 847 -20.99 42.48 -26.85
C VAL A 847 -21.83 43.47 -26.06
N LEU A 848 -21.31 43.90 -24.91
CA LEU A 848 -21.92 44.92 -24.08
C LEU A 848 -21.05 46.18 -24.11
N ASP A 849 -21.63 47.28 -24.58
CA ASP A 849 -21.01 48.60 -24.51
C ASP A 849 -21.39 49.29 -23.20
N HIS A 850 -20.40 49.77 -22.44
CA HIS A 850 -20.59 50.45 -21.17
C HIS A 850 -19.45 51.44 -20.89
N HIS A 851 -19.69 52.41 -20.01
CA HIS A 851 -18.64 53.35 -19.58
C HIS A 851 -17.56 52.60 -18.79
N ASP A 852 -16.29 52.99 -18.95
CA ASP A 852 -15.14 52.40 -18.23
C ASP A 852 -15.23 52.53 -16.68
N SER A 853 -16.07 53.43 -16.17
CA SER A 853 -16.33 53.65 -14.75
C SER A 853 -17.43 52.73 -14.18
N VAL A 854 -18.07 51.94 -15.03
CA VAL A 854 -19.15 51.02 -14.66
C VAL A 854 -18.61 49.60 -14.75
N GLU A 855 -18.63 48.88 -13.65
CA GLU A 855 -18.40 47.45 -13.67
C GLU A 855 -19.67 46.68 -14.01
N VAL A 856 -19.46 45.57 -14.72
CA VAL A 856 -20.54 44.69 -15.15
C VAL A 856 -20.38 43.32 -14.51
N PHE A 857 -21.49 42.76 -14.03
CA PHE A 857 -21.60 41.38 -13.56
C PHE A 857 -22.77 40.67 -14.22
N VAL A 858 -22.65 39.35 -14.35
CA VAL A 858 -23.72 38.44 -14.77
C VAL A 858 -23.94 37.41 -13.65
N ASP A 859 -25.10 36.76 -13.65
CA ASP A 859 -25.46 35.79 -12.60
C ASP A 859 -24.88 34.41 -12.92
N GLU A 860 -23.72 34.10 -12.34
CA GLU A 860 -22.97 32.85 -12.55
C GLU A 860 -23.18 31.84 -11.41
N ARG A 861 -24.19 32.04 -10.54
CA ARG A 861 -24.40 31.21 -9.34
C ARG A 861 -25.00 29.84 -9.65
N LEU A 862 -24.54 28.80 -8.94
CA LEU A 862 -25.24 27.51 -8.77
C LEU A 862 -26.42 27.71 -7.80
N THR A 863 -27.66 27.66 -8.28
CA THR A 863 -28.87 27.87 -7.46
C THR A 863 -29.97 26.87 -7.83
N PRO A 864 -30.77 26.39 -6.86
CA PRO A 864 -31.93 25.58 -7.17
C PRO A 864 -32.99 26.37 -7.96
N PRO A 865 -33.86 25.69 -8.73
CA PRO A 865 -34.89 26.35 -9.51
C PRO A 865 -35.76 27.32 -8.68
N PRO A 866 -36.25 28.42 -9.27
CA PRO A 866 -36.08 28.81 -10.68
C PRO A 866 -34.71 29.44 -10.96
N VAL A 867 -34.07 29.00 -12.04
CA VAL A 867 -32.77 29.52 -12.46
C VAL A 867 -32.92 30.97 -12.95
N PRO A 868 -32.11 31.93 -12.44
CA PRO A 868 -32.17 33.30 -12.91
C PRO A 868 -31.77 33.39 -14.40
N GLY A 869 -32.66 33.93 -15.23
CA GLY A 869 -32.41 34.18 -16.65
C GLY A 869 -31.34 35.24 -16.89
N TYR A 870 -31.12 35.63 -18.15
CA TYR A 870 -30.13 36.66 -18.50
C TYR A 870 -30.39 37.99 -17.79
N LYS A 871 -29.51 38.37 -16.86
CA LYS A 871 -29.54 39.67 -16.17
C LYS A 871 -28.12 40.24 -16.07
N VAL A 872 -28.00 41.51 -16.43
CA VAL A 872 -26.74 42.28 -16.37
C VAL A 872 -26.84 43.26 -15.20
N TYR A 873 -25.89 43.18 -14.28
CA TYR A 873 -25.76 44.11 -13.16
C TYR A 873 -24.69 45.15 -13.48
N GLN A 874 -25.01 46.42 -13.25
CA GLN A 874 -24.11 47.55 -13.50
C GLN A 874 -23.78 48.23 -12.17
N VAL A 875 -22.49 48.35 -11.86
CA VAL A 875 -22.00 48.88 -10.59
C VAL A 875 -21.08 50.06 -10.89
N SER A 876 -21.61 51.28 -10.70
CA SER A 876 -20.85 52.53 -10.87
C SER A 876 -20.15 53.02 -9.61
N GLN A 877 -20.55 52.50 -8.44
CA GLN A 877 -19.96 52.81 -7.14
C GLN A 877 -19.84 51.52 -6.33
N LYS A 878 -18.60 51.19 -5.96
CA LYS A 878 -18.31 50.03 -5.10
C LYS A 878 -18.30 50.47 -3.63
N HIS A 879 -18.90 49.64 -2.78
CA HIS A 879 -18.85 49.79 -1.33
C HIS A 879 -18.14 48.57 -0.75
N ILE A 880 -16.90 48.75 -0.31
CA ILE A 880 -16.15 47.72 0.41
C ILE A 880 -16.58 47.75 1.89
N PRO A 881 -16.72 46.60 2.57
CA PRO A 881 -16.98 46.57 4.01
C PRO A 881 -15.95 47.40 4.81
N VAL A 882 -16.42 48.02 5.89
CA VAL A 882 -15.56 48.75 6.85
C VAL A 882 -14.68 47.78 7.64
N SER A 883 -15.23 46.61 7.95
CA SER A 883 -14.51 45.49 8.56
C SER A 883 -15.13 44.17 8.12
N ALA A 884 -14.33 43.12 8.10
CA ALA A 884 -14.78 41.76 7.86
C ALA A 884 -14.10 40.84 8.87
N SER A 885 -14.88 40.07 9.63
CA SER A 885 -14.34 39.16 10.64
C SER A 885 -14.87 37.75 10.47
N GLY A 886 -14.01 36.76 10.66
CA GLY A 886 -14.43 35.35 10.74
C GLY A 886 -15.06 35.00 12.08
N MET A 887 -15.50 33.74 12.22
CA MET A 887 -16.12 33.16 13.43
C MET A 887 -15.29 33.36 14.72
N ASN A 888 -13.96 33.45 14.60
CA ASN A 888 -13.03 33.64 15.73
C ASN A 888 -12.57 35.10 15.93
N GLY A 889 -13.19 36.06 15.23
CA GLY A 889 -12.82 37.48 15.29
C GLY A 889 -11.54 37.85 14.52
N VAL A 890 -11.00 36.93 13.72
CA VAL A 890 -9.86 37.16 12.81
C VAL A 890 -10.28 38.20 11.75
N ASP A 891 -9.43 39.21 11.52
CA ASP A 891 -9.66 40.21 10.47
C ASP A 891 -9.41 39.59 9.09
N LEU A 892 -10.48 39.43 8.31
CA LEU A 892 -10.47 38.86 6.97
C LEU A 892 -10.55 39.94 5.89
N LEU A 893 -10.67 41.23 6.26
CA LEU A 893 -10.79 42.31 5.28
C LEU A 893 -9.63 42.34 4.26
N PRO A 894 -8.35 42.15 4.67
CA PRO A 894 -7.23 42.13 3.71
C PRO A 894 -7.32 41.02 2.67
N LEU A 895 -8.05 39.92 2.94
CA LEU A 895 -8.20 38.78 2.04
C LEU A 895 -9.40 38.90 1.10
N ILE A 896 -10.34 39.81 1.35
CA ILE A 896 -11.59 39.91 0.56
C ILE A 896 -11.82 41.28 -0.06
N ALA A 897 -10.98 42.28 0.24
CA ALA A 897 -11.14 43.65 -0.24
C ALA A 897 -10.71 43.82 -1.71
N GLU A 898 -9.81 42.98 -2.20
CA GLU A 898 -9.25 43.04 -3.55
C GLU A 898 -9.45 41.70 -4.30
N LYS A 899 -9.34 41.74 -5.63
CA LYS A 899 -9.33 40.54 -6.49
C LYS A 899 -7.89 40.28 -6.92
N ASP A 900 -7.12 39.67 -6.03
CA ASP A 900 -5.67 39.42 -6.17
C ASP A 900 -5.32 37.91 -6.09
N ASP A 901 -6.32 37.06 -6.28
CA ASP A 901 -6.24 35.60 -6.17
C ASP A 901 -5.80 35.08 -4.79
N ARG A 902 -5.94 35.91 -3.75
CA ARG A 902 -5.87 35.48 -2.35
C ARG A 902 -7.29 35.31 -1.83
N TYR A 903 -7.57 34.13 -1.28
CA TYR A 903 -8.91 33.75 -0.84
C TYR A 903 -8.89 33.35 0.63
N VAL A 904 -10.05 33.45 1.29
CA VAL A 904 -10.28 32.75 2.56
C VAL A 904 -10.43 31.27 2.22
N SER A 905 -9.54 30.41 2.73
CA SER A 905 -9.46 29.00 2.33
C SER A 905 -9.40 27.98 3.48
N ASN A 906 -9.27 28.40 4.75
CA ASN A 906 -9.21 27.48 5.91
C ASN A 906 -10.60 26.97 6.35
N PHE A 907 -11.46 26.65 5.40
CA PHE A 907 -12.72 26.00 5.75
C PHE A 907 -12.39 24.60 6.25
N LYS A 908 -12.81 24.31 7.48
CA LYS A 908 -12.67 22.96 8.03
C LYS A 908 -13.52 22.00 7.21
N PRO A 909 -12.96 20.95 6.60
CA PRO A 909 -13.76 19.94 5.91
C PRO A 909 -14.81 19.36 6.85
N GLY A 910 -15.99 19.10 6.32
CA GLY A 910 -17.06 18.39 7.01
C GLY A 910 -16.90 16.89 6.84
N ARG A 911 -17.90 16.15 7.35
CA ARG A 911 -17.96 14.69 7.28
C ARG A 911 -17.94 14.13 5.85
N TYR A 912 -18.59 14.83 4.92
CA TYR A 912 -18.70 14.39 3.53
C TYR A 912 -17.82 15.26 2.64
N GLN A 913 -17.24 14.64 1.62
CA GLN A 913 -16.49 15.34 0.58
C GLN A 913 -17.29 16.53 0.01
N GLY A 914 -16.60 17.66 -0.18
CA GLY A 914 -17.20 18.89 -0.70
C GLY A 914 -18.06 19.66 0.31
N LEU A 915 -18.21 19.16 1.55
CA LEU A 915 -18.82 19.90 2.65
C LEU A 915 -17.75 20.44 3.60
N THR A 916 -18.08 21.52 4.28
CA THR A 916 -17.26 22.14 5.32
C THR A 916 -18.09 22.35 6.58
N GLU A 917 -17.43 22.47 7.74
CA GLU A 917 -18.10 22.95 8.94
C GLU A 917 -18.70 24.33 8.69
N MET A 918 -19.87 24.58 9.29
CA MET A 918 -20.54 25.88 9.19
C MET A 918 -19.59 26.99 9.62
N THR A 919 -19.27 27.88 8.68
CA THR A 919 -18.34 28.98 8.86
C THR A 919 -19.05 30.32 8.70
N GLU A 920 -18.68 31.30 9.52
CA GLU A 920 -19.25 32.65 9.49
C GLU A 920 -18.26 33.67 8.92
N LEU A 921 -18.76 34.53 8.01
CA LEU A 921 -18.12 35.76 7.58
C LEU A 921 -19.01 36.95 7.96
N ILE A 922 -18.59 37.72 8.95
CA ILE A 922 -19.33 38.86 9.47
C ILE A 922 -18.83 40.12 8.77
N LEU A 923 -19.68 40.71 7.92
CA LEU A 923 -19.38 41.94 7.19
C LEU A 923 -20.02 43.16 7.87
N ASN A 924 -19.20 44.13 8.24
CA ASN A 924 -19.68 45.45 8.65
C ASN A 924 -19.69 46.40 7.45
N LEU A 925 -20.87 46.73 6.95
CA LEU A 925 -21.02 47.59 5.77
C LEU A 925 -20.97 49.10 6.10
N GLY A 926 -20.89 49.48 7.38
CA GLY A 926 -20.96 50.88 7.81
C GLY A 926 -22.38 51.47 7.72
N GLU A 927 -22.49 52.79 7.59
CA GLU A 927 -23.77 53.47 7.40
C GLU A 927 -24.32 53.24 5.98
N MET A 928 -25.50 52.63 5.89
CA MET A 928 -26.12 52.24 4.61
C MET A 928 -27.52 52.84 4.47
N ASP A 929 -27.88 53.23 3.25
CA ASP A 929 -29.25 53.66 2.91
C ASP A 929 -30.16 52.44 2.75
N HIS A 930 -30.86 52.07 3.82
CA HIS A 930 -31.78 50.92 3.86
C HIS A 930 -33.00 51.07 2.93
N SER A 931 -33.19 52.21 2.26
CA SER A 931 -34.25 52.38 1.25
C SER A 931 -33.85 51.84 -0.14
N LYS A 932 -32.57 51.49 -0.34
CA LYS A 932 -32.05 50.96 -1.60
C LYS A 932 -31.87 49.45 -1.55
N GLU A 933 -31.94 48.81 -2.72
CA GLU A 933 -31.61 47.40 -2.88
C GLU A 933 -30.11 47.18 -2.61
N LEU A 934 -29.82 46.25 -1.71
CA LEU A 934 -28.47 45.81 -1.39
C LEU A 934 -28.15 44.56 -2.20
N ILE A 935 -27.06 44.60 -2.98
CA ILE A 935 -26.57 43.45 -3.73
C ILE A 935 -25.13 43.19 -3.29
N LEU A 936 -24.87 41.98 -2.81
CA LEU A 936 -23.55 41.52 -2.43
C LEU A 936 -22.92 40.75 -3.61
N PHE A 937 -21.74 41.17 -4.03
CA PHE A 937 -20.94 40.48 -5.04
C PHE A 937 -19.75 39.83 -4.35
N LEU A 938 -19.66 38.50 -4.45
CA LEU A 938 -18.54 37.71 -3.95
C LEU A 938 -17.90 36.99 -5.14
N ASN A 939 -16.57 36.92 -5.15
CA ASN A 939 -15.83 36.07 -6.07
C ASN A 939 -15.08 35.05 -5.21
N GLY A 940 -15.09 33.80 -5.64
CA GLY A 940 -14.36 32.72 -4.99
C GLY A 940 -14.28 31.55 -5.93
N TRP A 941 -13.43 30.60 -5.58
CA TRP A 941 -13.33 29.31 -6.24
C TRP A 941 -13.83 28.25 -5.27
N ILE A 942 -14.57 27.28 -5.79
CA ILE A 942 -14.82 26.02 -5.10
C ILE A 942 -13.85 25.05 -5.75
N PHE A 943 -12.96 24.47 -4.95
CA PHE A 943 -12.18 23.33 -5.39
C PHE A 943 -13.10 22.10 -5.30
N PRO A 944 -13.55 21.52 -6.42
CA PRO A 944 -14.52 20.44 -6.44
C PRO A 944 -13.92 19.09 -5.99
#